data_AF-A0A3R8L4T9-F1
#
_entry.id   AF-A0A3R8L4T9-F1
#
_cell.length_a   1.000
_cell.length_b   1.000
_cell.length_c   1.000
_cell.angle_alpha   90.00
_cell.angle_beta   90.00
_cell.angle_gamma   90.00
#
_symmetry.space_group_name_H-M   'P 1'
#
loop_
_entity.id
_entity.type
_entity.pdbx_description
1 polymer ?
#
loop_
_entity_poly.entity_id
_entity_poly.type
_entity_poly.pdbx_seq_one_letter_code
_entity_poly.pdbx_strand_id
1 'polypeptide(L)'
;MSSLLPFSGCTPTPLASYLKSLGIFRILSEQRPDTHPRAHWQGNTFVLTMTDDASTLVDFFLNHYQPTPVLAPWNGGSGFFPKDNSKALDAILSSTTPRFAAYRDTIAAARTALASLNLTEKPDSKEAKETLLLRCRNTFSETALEWLDAAYVLTDEGAKYPPLLGTGGNDGRLEFTNNFMQRLSEVFDLASHDATPAKTSADFLRNALFDTPVTGLADNPIGQFSPAASGGANASTGFDAKSAVNPWDFILAIEGAMLFASAAVKRLEGTAPGQLAYPFCVQAAGAGYGSAATADESDARCEIWMPLWPAPARLPEIKTLFSEGRAWVGRRLARNGLDFALAVASLGVDRGIAEFQRFAFYVRNGLAYFATPLQRLAVSRNTIVTDLIATCDPWLQRFFSKAKTDTAPGSIRRAARRLENAILAQATAAQTDNPGVTQELLIALGECERALATSEKWRADSYIPPIPPLPRAWVRAADTGTAEYRLAASLASLHLYAKNTFWPIRRHLEPVKLHHGENAWAAWDDSAINDVVASVNVPITDTLCAIMRRRLLLAKTGSHDTWPEFSKLSAWPADIAAFIEGLTDDDRLAELLWGLCLVDFSEDSNRTNMPAKPIGMERDITPPAFYAQLKLCFAARLPDSRVVPVAPAIFNLAASGEGARASTQALRRLHGSSIPVLHINIPLDGAASRRAAAALLFPLWDSQLAATCFPVAPALFEQTDANHSSPPPPPPPPDALR
;
A
#
# COMPACT_ATOMS: atom_id res chain seq x y z
N MET A 1 40.06 20.00 9.42
CA MET A 1 38.72 20.38 8.91
C MET A 1 38.03 19.11 8.49
N SER A 2 36.78 18.88 8.86
CA SER A 2 36.04 17.71 8.39
C SER A 2 35.66 17.89 6.92
N SER A 3 35.87 16.85 6.11
CA SER A 3 35.51 16.81 4.69
C SER A 3 34.31 15.89 4.46
N LEU A 4 33.56 16.14 3.38
CA LEU A 4 32.49 15.26 2.90
C LEU A 4 33.10 14.29 1.88
N LEU A 5 33.01 12.99 2.18
CA LEU A 5 33.54 11.94 1.33
C LEU A 5 32.38 11.07 0.79
N PRO A 6 32.04 11.20 -0.51
CA PRO A 6 31.03 10.37 -1.14
C PRO A 6 31.59 8.98 -1.48
N PHE A 7 30.81 7.93 -1.19
CA PHE A 7 31.12 6.55 -1.54
C PHE A 7 30.24 6.11 -2.71
N SER A 8 30.67 6.36 -3.94
CA SER A 8 29.91 6.00 -5.16
C SER A 8 29.63 4.51 -5.29
N GLY A 9 30.44 3.63 -4.68
CA GLY A 9 30.18 2.19 -4.64
C GLY A 9 29.11 1.79 -3.61
N CYS A 10 28.63 2.73 -2.80
CA CYS A 10 27.73 2.51 -1.67
C CYS A 10 26.34 3.09 -1.97
N THR A 11 25.46 2.24 -2.50
CA THR A 11 24.11 2.58 -2.94
C THR A 11 23.03 1.90 -2.09
N PRO A 12 21.78 2.42 -2.06
CA PRO A 12 20.69 1.74 -1.34
C PRO A 12 20.29 0.37 -1.91
N THR A 13 20.63 0.09 -3.17
CA THR A 13 20.35 -1.19 -3.86
C THR A 13 21.56 -1.62 -4.69
N PRO A 14 21.95 -2.91 -4.69
CA PRO A 14 21.32 -4.05 -3.99
C PRO A 14 21.54 -4.01 -2.47
N LEU A 15 20.90 -4.93 -1.73
CA LEU A 15 21.00 -5.00 -0.26
C LEU A 15 22.46 -5.11 0.22
N ALA A 16 23.32 -5.85 -0.51
CA ALA A 16 24.75 -5.93 -0.24
C ALA A 16 25.42 -4.54 -0.19
N SER A 17 25.08 -3.64 -1.11
CA SER A 17 25.64 -2.28 -1.15
C SER A 17 25.19 -1.45 0.05
N TYR A 18 23.92 -1.56 0.44
CA TYR A 18 23.40 -0.88 1.63
C TYR A 18 24.09 -1.37 2.91
N LEU A 19 24.23 -2.69 3.08
CA LEU A 19 24.92 -3.28 4.22
C LEU A 19 26.41 -2.92 4.22
N LYS A 20 27.07 -2.92 3.06
CA LYS A 20 28.46 -2.45 2.94
C LYS A 20 28.63 -1.02 3.45
N SER A 21 27.74 -0.10 3.08
CA SER A 21 27.76 1.28 3.58
C SER A 21 27.78 1.33 5.10
N LEU A 22 26.90 0.52 5.72
CA LEU A 22 26.79 0.40 7.16
C LEU A 22 28.03 -0.25 7.79
N GLY A 23 28.63 -1.24 7.15
CA GLY A 23 29.87 -1.88 7.60
C GLY A 23 31.04 -0.93 7.60
N ILE A 24 31.22 -0.17 6.52
CA ILE A 24 32.25 0.89 6.44
C ILE A 24 32.07 1.88 7.60
N PHE A 25 30.84 2.35 7.81
CA PHE A 25 30.55 3.31 8.86
C PHE A 25 30.79 2.76 10.27
N ARG A 26 30.36 1.52 10.54
CA ARG A 26 30.58 0.84 11.83
C ARG A 26 32.07 0.69 12.11
N ILE A 27 32.82 0.11 11.18
CA ILE A 27 34.26 -0.15 11.32
C ILE A 27 35.02 1.15 11.61
N LEU A 28 34.78 2.21 10.83
CA LEU A 28 35.47 3.48 11.04
C LEU A 28 35.08 4.14 12.37
N SER A 29 33.82 4.05 12.76
CA SER A 29 33.36 4.63 14.03
C SER A 29 33.94 3.92 15.26
N GLU A 30 34.18 2.61 15.15
CA GLU A 30 34.68 1.78 16.27
C GLU A 30 36.21 1.73 16.30
N GLN A 31 36.88 1.63 15.15
CA GLN A 31 38.33 1.48 15.06
C GLN A 31 39.06 2.80 14.82
N ARG A 32 38.36 3.84 14.36
CA ARG A 32 38.87 5.20 14.15
C ARG A 32 37.98 6.31 14.74
N PRO A 33 37.62 6.23 16.03
CA PRO A 33 36.75 7.20 16.68
C PRO A 33 37.34 8.63 16.72
N ASP A 34 38.66 8.74 16.58
CA ASP A 34 39.44 9.99 16.45
C ASP A 34 39.00 10.86 15.26
N THR A 35 38.51 10.23 14.20
CA THR A 35 38.06 10.92 12.97
C THR A 35 36.63 11.46 13.06
N HIS A 36 35.94 11.17 14.16
CA HIS A 36 34.54 11.50 14.45
C HIS A 36 33.56 11.25 13.28
N PRO A 37 33.47 10.01 12.75
CA PRO A 37 32.66 9.73 11.59
C PRO A 37 31.18 10.07 11.80
N ARG A 38 30.58 10.70 10.79
CA ARG A 38 29.11 10.84 10.67
C ARG A 38 28.68 10.40 9.28
N ALA A 39 27.55 9.71 9.18
CA ALA A 39 27.04 9.17 7.93
C ALA A 39 25.67 9.72 7.58
N HIS A 40 25.39 9.85 6.29
CA HIS A 40 24.03 10.08 5.76
C HIS A 40 23.91 9.60 4.32
N TRP A 41 22.67 9.58 3.83
CA TRP A 41 22.34 9.32 2.44
C TRP A 41 22.08 10.62 1.70
N GLN A 42 22.72 10.78 0.54
CA GLN A 42 22.45 11.86 -0.41
C GLN A 42 22.02 11.23 -1.74
N GLY A 43 20.70 11.17 -1.96
CA GLY A 43 20.12 10.47 -3.11
C GLY A 43 20.48 8.98 -3.10
N ASN A 44 21.28 8.54 -4.07
CA ASN A 44 21.73 7.15 -4.19
C ASN A 44 23.13 6.90 -3.64
N THR A 45 23.74 7.86 -2.94
CA THR A 45 25.13 7.77 -2.49
C THR A 45 25.21 7.89 -0.97
N PHE A 46 25.97 6.99 -0.35
CA PHE A 46 26.32 7.11 1.06
C PHE A 46 27.49 8.09 1.24
N VAL A 47 27.37 9.01 2.20
CA VAL A 47 28.35 10.07 2.42
C VAL A 47 28.83 10.06 3.86
N LEU A 48 30.14 10.01 4.06
CA LEU A 48 30.76 10.20 5.37
C LEU A 48 31.29 11.61 5.53
N THR A 49 31.10 12.17 6.72
CA THR A 49 31.78 13.37 7.18
C THR A 49 32.85 12.96 8.20
N MET A 50 34.12 13.19 7.88
CA MET A 50 35.25 12.82 8.73
C MET A 50 36.48 13.68 8.41
N THR A 51 37.55 13.55 9.20
CA THR A 51 38.80 14.32 9.00
C THR A 51 39.70 13.77 7.90
N ASP A 52 39.56 12.50 7.57
CA ASP A 52 40.47 11.81 6.65
C ASP A 52 39.99 11.87 5.20
N ASP A 53 40.93 11.68 4.29
CA ASP A 53 40.68 11.59 2.85
C ASP A 53 40.55 10.13 2.36
N ALA A 54 40.22 9.98 1.07
CA ALA A 54 40.05 8.69 0.43
C ALA A 54 41.31 7.81 0.50
N SER A 55 42.51 8.39 0.35
CA SER A 55 43.78 7.65 0.41
C SER A 55 44.05 7.06 1.79
N THR A 56 43.86 7.87 2.83
CA THR A 56 44.05 7.48 4.23
C THR A 56 43.06 6.37 4.62
N LEU A 57 41.84 6.44 4.10
CA LEU A 57 40.81 5.44 4.33
C LEU A 57 41.13 4.11 3.64
N VAL A 58 41.59 4.15 2.38
CA VAL A 58 42.05 2.95 1.66
C VAL A 58 43.23 2.31 2.39
N ASP A 59 44.20 3.10 2.84
CA ASP A 59 45.33 2.62 3.63
C ASP A 59 44.88 1.95 4.95
N PHE A 60 43.95 2.56 5.67
CA PHE A 60 43.37 1.98 6.88
C PHE A 60 42.78 0.59 6.64
N PHE A 61 41.91 0.42 5.64
CA PHE A 61 41.30 -0.90 5.38
C PHE A 61 42.33 -1.94 4.94
N LEU A 62 43.32 -1.55 4.14
CA LEU A 62 44.37 -2.46 3.68
C LEU A 62 45.30 -2.86 4.82
N ASN A 63 45.72 -1.94 5.68
CA ASN A 63 46.84 -2.16 6.59
C ASN A 63 46.45 -2.26 8.07
N HIS A 64 45.31 -1.70 8.47
CA HIS A 64 44.96 -1.51 9.88
C HIS A 64 43.62 -2.13 10.31
N TYR A 65 42.67 -2.31 9.38
CA TYR A 65 41.36 -2.89 9.67
C TYR A 65 41.46 -4.26 10.35
N GLN A 66 40.82 -4.38 11.52
CA GLN A 66 40.71 -5.62 12.27
C GLN A 66 39.32 -6.23 12.07
N PRO A 67 39.19 -7.41 11.45
CA PRO A 67 37.88 -8.02 11.21
C PRO A 67 37.22 -8.50 12.48
N THR A 68 35.91 -8.27 12.57
CA THR A 68 35.09 -8.80 13.66
C THR A 68 35.07 -10.33 13.61
N PRO A 69 35.19 -11.05 14.76
CA PRO A 69 35.10 -12.50 14.79
C PRO A 69 33.70 -13.01 14.40
N VAL A 70 33.56 -13.49 13.16
CA VAL A 70 32.31 -14.03 12.60
C VAL A 70 32.39 -15.56 12.60
N LEU A 71 31.75 -16.21 13.57
CA LEU A 71 31.87 -17.65 13.80
C LEU A 71 30.50 -18.29 14.10
N ALA A 72 30.28 -19.50 13.59
CA ALA A 72 29.08 -20.28 13.87
C ALA A 72 29.45 -21.75 14.17
N PRO A 73 30.10 -22.05 15.33
CA PRO A 73 30.48 -23.42 15.69
C PRO A 73 29.28 -24.36 15.88
N TRP A 74 28.05 -23.87 15.77
CA TRP A 74 26.81 -24.66 15.78
C TRP A 74 26.32 -25.07 14.38
N ASN A 75 26.94 -24.59 13.30
CA ASN A 75 26.57 -24.93 11.92
C ASN A 75 27.52 -25.98 11.31
N GLY A 76 26.97 -26.88 10.50
CA GLY A 76 27.78 -27.69 9.59
C GLY A 76 28.24 -26.85 8.40
N GLY A 77 29.51 -26.98 8.00
CA GLY A 77 30.18 -26.16 6.98
C GLY A 77 30.91 -24.94 7.53
N SER A 78 30.86 -24.70 8.85
CA SER A 78 31.48 -23.55 9.54
C SER A 78 33.01 -23.62 9.64
N GLY A 79 33.59 -24.81 9.48
CA GLY A 79 35.02 -25.06 9.59
C GLY A 79 35.43 -25.72 10.91
N PHE A 80 34.48 -25.98 11.82
CA PHE A 80 34.76 -26.58 13.13
C PHE A 80 34.64 -28.11 13.16
N PHE A 81 33.95 -28.72 12.19
CA PHE A 81 33.69 -30.16 12.17
C PHE A 81 34.53 -30.89 11.11
N PRO A 82 34.78 -32.21 11.25
CA PRO A 82 35.68 -32.95 10.37
C PRO A 82 35.33 -32.93 8.87
N LYS A 83 34.04 -32.72 8.54
CA LYS A 83 33.54 -32.67 7.15
C LYS A 83 33.55 -31.26 6.56
N ASP A 84 33.92 -30.26 7.36
CA ASP A 84 33.90 -28.86 6.94
C ASP A 84 35.19 -28.48 6.22
N ASN A 85 35.12 -27.46 5.37
CA ASN A 85 36.32 -26.81 4.84
C ASN A 85 36.91 -25.87 5.90
N SER A 86 37.96 -26.33 6.61
CA SER A 86 38.62 -25.58 7.68
C SER A 86 39.79 -24.70 7.21
N LYS A 87 40.15 -24.70 5.91
CA LYS A 87 41.38 -24.06 5.40
C LYS A 87 41.54 -22.60 5.84
N ALA A 88 40.49 -21.80 5.70
CA ALA A 88 40.52 -20.38 6.06
C ALA A 88 40.59 -20.17 7.59
N LEU A 89 39.86 -21.00 8.35
CA LEU A 89 39.89 -20.98 9.82
C LEU A 89 41.30 -21.32 10.34
N ASP A 90 41.91 -22.37 9.78
CA ASP A 90 43.26 -22.81 10.16
C ASP A 90 44.34 -21.79 9.75
N ALA A 91 44.16 -21.09 8.63
CA ALA A 91 45.04 -20.00 8.22
C ALA A 91 44.97 -18.81 9.20
N ILE A 92 43.76 -18.41 9.62
CA ILE A 92 43.58 -17.36 10.64
C ILE A 92 44.22 -17.77 11.98
N LEU A 93 44.04 -19.03 12.40
CA LEU A 93 44.66 -19.55 13.61
C LEU A 93 46.18 -19.55 13.57
N SER A 94 46.76 -19.87 12.42
CA SER A 94 48.22 -19.94 12.22
C SER A 94 48.86 -18.55 12.07
N SER A 95 48.06 -17.53 11.79
CA SER A 95 48.52 -16.17 11.60
C SER A 95 49.00 -15.54 12.91
N THR A 96 50.13 -14.82 12.87
CA THR A 96 50.70 -14.12 14.05
C THR A 96 50.36 -12.63 14.08
N THR A 97 49.74 -12.08 13.03
CA THR A 97 49.46 -10.64 12.98
C THR A 97 48.47 -10.21 14.08
N PRO A 98 48.63 -8.99 14.65
CA PRO A 98 47.67 -8.41 15.59
C PRO A 98 46.25 -8.29 15.01
N ARG A 99 46.12 -8.14 13.68
CA ARG A 99 44.82 -8.00 12.98
C ARG A 99 43.81 -9.07 13.36
N PHE A 100 44.26 -10.31 13.50
CA PHE A 100 43.41 -11.48 13.76
C PHE A 100 43.42 -11.93 15.22
N ALA A 101 44.01 -11.16 16.15
CA ALA A 101 44.13 -11.57 17.55
C ALA A 101 42.78 -11.91 18.18
N ALA A 102 41.81 -10.99 18.11
CA ALA A 102 40.45 -11.22 18.61
C ALA A 102 39.76 -12.42 17.92
N TYR A 103 40.05 -12.63 16.64
CA TYR A 103 39.51 -13.75 15.86
C TYR A 103 40.05 -15.10 16.38
N ARG A 104 41.37 -15.19 16.62
CA ARG A 104 42.01 -16.39 17.18
C ARG A 104 41.49 -16.69 18.58
N ASP A 105 41.36 -15.67 19.44
CA ASP A 105 40.83 -15.82 20.79
C ASP A 105 39.40 -16.36 20.77
N THR A 106 38.56 -15.86 19.85
CA THR A 106 37.18 -16.32 19.69
C THR A 106 37.11 -17.75 19.14
N ILE A 107 38.00 -18.14 18.20
CA ILE A 107 38.09 -19.53 17.73
C ILE A 107 38.50 -20.47 18.87
N ALA A 108 39.45 -20.07 19.72
CA ALA A 108 39.86 -20.83 20.89
C ALA A 108 38.71 -21.00 21.90
N ALA A 109 37.95 -19.94 22.15
CA ALA A 109 36.74 -19.99 22.97
C ALA A 109 35.68 -20.93 22.38
N ALA A 110 35.45 -20.88 21.06
CA ALA A 110 34.54 -21.77 20.35
C ALA A 110 34.93 -23.25 20.47
N ARG A 111 36.22 -23.57 20.28
CA ARG A 111 36.75 -24.93 20.47
C ARG A 111 36.60 -25.41 21.91
N THR A 112 36.83 -24.53 22.88
CA THR A 112 36.61 -24.82 24.31
C THR A 112 35.13 -25.10 24.61
N ALA A 113 34.22 -24.31 24.05
CA ALA A 113 32.79 -24.50 24.20
C ALA A 113 32.34 -25.86 23.63
N LEU A 114 32.79 -26.23 22.43
CA LEU A 114 32.51 -27.53 21.81
C LEU A 114 33.05 -28.70 22.64
N ALA A 115 34.31 -28.63 23.07
CA ALA A 115 34.96 -29.66 23.88
C ALA A 115 34.23 -29.87 25.22
N SER A 116 33.82 -28.78 25.87
CA SER A 116 33.11 -28.84 27.15
C SER A 116 31.70 -29.44 27.08
N LEU A 117 31.13 -29.57 25.87
CA LEU A 117 29.86 -30.23 25.60
C LEU A 117 30.04 -31.60 24.92
N ASN A 118 31.30 -32.05 24.75
CA ASN A 118 31.65 -33.28 24.03
C ASN A 118 31.10 -33.34 22.59
N LEU A 119 30.98 -32.19 21.93
CA LEU A 119 30.47 -32.10 20.56
C LEU A 119 31.62 -32.26 19.56
N THR A 120 31.59 -33.36 18.79
CA THR A 120 32.56 -33.67 17.72
C THR A 120 31.95 -33.55 16.32
N GLU A 121 30.62 -33.51 16.23
CA GLU A 121 29.85 -33.20 15.04
C GLU A 121 28.88 -32.05 15.36
N LYS A 122 28.23 -31.51 14.32
CA LYS A 122 27.21 -30.46 14.50
C LYS A 122 26.13 -30.94 15.49
N PRO A 123 25.57 -30.04 16.32
CA PRO A 123 24.49 -30.41 17.23
C PRO A 123 23.34 -31.09 16.47
N ASP A 124 22.91 -32.25 16.95
CA ASP A 124 21.86 -33.08 16.37
C ASP A 124 20.48 -32.79 16.99
N SER A 125 20.45 -32.32 18.23
CA SER A 125 19.24 -31.90 18.94
C SER A 125 19.12 -30.38 19.09
N LYS A 126 17.88 -29.91 19.25
CA LYS A 126 17.59 -28.49 19.51
C LYS A 126 18.21 -28.04 20.83
N GLU A 127 18.12 -28.88 21.85
CA GLU A 127 18.63 -28.61 23.21
C GLU A 127 20.16 -28.50 23.23
N ALA A 128 20.86 -29.38 22.50
CA ALA A 128 22.31 -29.30 22.36
C ALA A 128 22.74 -28.02 21.63
N LYS A 129 22.02 -27.65 20.55
CA LYS A 129 22.27 -26.39 19.82
C LYS A 129 22.08 -25.18 20.73
N GLU A 130 20.97 -25.11 21.46
CA GLU A 130 20.68 -24.00 22.38
C GLU A 130 21.68 -23.89 23.53
N THR A 131 22.10 -25.03 24.08
CA THR A 131 23.16 -25.07 25.10
C THR A 131 24.49 -24.55 24.56
N LEU A 132 24.85 -24.91 23.32
CA LEU A 132 26.05 -24.40 22.65
C LEU A 132 25.94 -22.89 22.38
N LEU A 133 24.80 -22.41 21.87
CA LEU A 133 24.56 -20.98 21.63
C LEU A 133 24.68 -20.15 22.92
N LEU A 134 24.13 -20.64 24.03
CA LEU A 134 24.26 -19.98 25.33
C LEU A 134 25.72 -19.96 25.81
N ARG A 135 26.44 -21.08 25.62
CA ARG A 135 27.85 -21.18 26.01
C ARG A 135 28.74 -20.26 25.17
N CYS A 136 28.53 -20.18 23.86
CA CYS A 136 29.22 -19.22 22.99
C CYS A 136 28.99 -17.79 23.49
N ARG A 137 27.74 -17.41 23.78
CA ARG A 137 27.42 -16.08 24.32
C ARG A 137 28.14 -15.76 25.64
N ASN A 138 28.32 -16.75 26.51
CA ASN A 138 28.97 -16.57 27.81
C ASN A 138 30.52 -16.59 27.76
N THR A 139 31.11 -17.06 26.66
CA THR A 139 32.56 -17.32 26.57
C THR A 139 33.26 -16.49 25.50
N PHE A 140 32.53 -16.00 24.51
CA PHE A 140 33.08 -15.18 23.44
C PHE A 140 33.44 -13.78 23.97
N SER A 141 34.41 -13.13 23.32
CA SER A 141 34.78 -11.75 23.63
C SER A 141 33.64 -10.78 23.35
N GLU A 142 33.68 -9.60 23.96
CA GLU A 142 32.71 -8.52 23.70
C GLU A 142 32.62 -8.18 22.21
N THR A 143 33.75 -8.20 21.49
CA THR A 143 33.79 -7.93 20.04
C THR A 143 33.02 -8.95 19.20
N ALA A 144 32.86 -10.19 19.67
CA ALA A 144 32.10 -11.21 18.98
C ALA A 144 30.62 -11.21 19.36
N LEU A 145 30.20 -10.50 20.42
CA LEU A 145 28.79 -10.47 20.85
C LEU A 145 27.88 -9.80 19.83
N GLU A 146 28.35 -8.75 19.14
CA GLU A 146 27.57 -8.07 18.10
C GLU A 146 27.20 -9.01 16.95
N TRP A 147 28.11 -9.93 16.59
CA TRP A 147 27.83 -10.99 15.64
C TRP A 147 26.75 -11.96 16.15
N LEU A 148 26.83 -12.37 17.41
CA LEU A 148 25.83 -13.27 18.00
C LEU A 148 24.44 -12.62 18.03
N ASP A 149 24.34 -11.35 18.43
CA ASP A 149 23.07 -10.61 18.51
C ASP A 149 22.41 -10.40 17.15
N ALA A 150 23.21 -10.33 16.08
CA ALA A 150 22.73 -10.30 14.70
C ALA A 150 22.39 -11.70 14.15
N ALA A 151 23.03 -12.75 14.65
CA ALA A 151 22.84 -14.13 14.18
C ALA A 151 21.67 -14.86 14.86
N TYR A 152 21.45 -14.65 16.16
CA TYR A 152 20.38 -15.31 16.92
C TYR A 152 20.00 -14.58 18.21
N VAL A 153 18.79 -14.86 18.69
CA VAL A 153 18.32 -14.49 20.04
C VAL A 153 17.79 -15.73 20.74
N LEU A 154 18.13 -15.85 22.02
CA LEU A 154 17.62 -16.89 22.90
C LEU A 154 16.37 -16.38 23.62
N THR A 155 15.25 -17.11 23.49
CA THR A 155 13.97 -16.80 24.13
C THR A 155 13.49 -17.98 24.97
N ASP A 156 12.43 -17.79 25.77
CA ASP A 156 11.79 -18.87 26.51
C ASP A 156 11.24 -19.99 25.60
N GLU A 157 11.00 -19.70 24.31
CA GLU A 157 10.57 -20.68 23.30
C GLU A 157 11.74 -21.34 22.53
N GLY A 158 12.97 -21.00 22.91
CA GLY A 158 14.21 -21.46 22.28
C GLY A 158 14.89 -20.40 21.41
N ALA A 159 15.87 -20.86 20.61
CA ALA A 159 16.63 -19.99 19.71
C ALA A 159 15.78 -19.54 18.51
N LYS A 160 15.88 -18.25 18.18
CA LYS A 160 15.23 -17.62 17.05
C LYS A 160 16.28 -16.85 16.24
N TYR A 161 16.06 -16.75 14.93
CA TYR A 161 17.09 -16.27 14.00
C TYR A 161 16.59 -15.06 13.20
N PRO A 162 17.30 -13.91 13.26
CA PRO A 162 17.04 -12.78 12.39
C PRO A 162 17.14 -13.15 10.91
N PRO A 163 16.25 -12.61 10.06
CA PRO A 163 16.14 -13.06 8.69
C PRO A 163 17.34 -12.68 7.81
N LEU A 164 18.08 -11.63 8.17
CA LEU A 164 19.20 -11.09 7.40
C LEU A 164 20.39 -12.06 7.31
N LEU A 165 20.63 -12.86 8.35
CA LEU A 165 21.74 -13.82 8.43
C LEU A 165 21.24 -15.29 8.43
N GLY A 166 20.03 -15.50 7.91
CA GLY A 166 19.39 -16.79 7.75
C GLY A 166 19.18 -17.53 9.07
N THR A 167 19.61 -18.79 9.18
CA THR A 167 19.36 -19.64 10.37
C THR A 167 20.54 -19.72 11.32
N GLY A 168 21.06 -18.54 11.70
CA GLY A 168 22.20 -18.41 12.61
C GLY A 168 23.53 -18.48 11.89
N GLY A 169 23.69 -17.69 10.82
CA GLY A 169 24.93 -17.59 10.06
C GLY A 169 24.96 -18.40 8.76
N ASN A 170 23.83 -18.95 8.31
CA ASN A 170 23.74 -19.68 7.05
C ASN A 170 22.42 -19.46 6.30
N ASP A 171 22.45 -19.60 4.97
CA ASP A 171 21.28 -19.64 4.11
C ASP A 171 21.30 -20.88 3.22
N GLY A 172 20.47 -21.87 3.55
CA GLY A 172 20.50 -23.18 2.90
C GLY A 172 21.85 -23.87 3.07
N ARG A 173 22.58 -24.06 1.95
CA ARG A 173 23.94 -24.63 1.96
C ARG A 173 25.05 -23.60 2.09
N LEU A 174 24.71 -22.31 2.00
CA LEU A 174 25.69 -21.24 2.06
C LEU A 174 25.98 -20.87 3.52
N GLU A 175 27.22 -21.06 3.94
CA GLU A 175 27.67 -20.69 5.29
C GLU A 175 28.32 -19.30 5.28
N PHE A 176 27.67 -18.28 5.85
CA PHE A 176 28.18 -16.91 5.83
C PHE A 176 29.52 -16.79 6.58
N THR A 177 29.67 -17.52 7.69
CA THR A 177 30.86 -17.42 8.55
C THR A 177 32.13 -17.93 7.88
N ASN A 178 32.07 -19.11 7.26
CA ASN A 178 33.20 -19.67 6.53
C ASN A 178 33.49 -18.89 5.24
N ASN A 179 32.46 -18.42 4.53
CA ASN A 179 32.68 -17.55 3.37
C ASN A 179 33.37 -16.24 3.77
N PHE A 180 33.02 -15.64 4.91
CA PHE A 180 33.68 -14.45 5.43
C PHE A 180 35.18 -14.69 5.67
N MET A 181 35.55 -15.79 6.34
CA MET A 181 36.95 -16.17 6.55
C MET A 181 37.70 -16.44 5.23
N GLN A 182 37.04 -17.06 4.25
CA GLN A 182 37.61 -17.28 2.92
C GLN A 182 37.86 -15.96 2.18
N ARG A 183 36.90 -15.02 2.20
CA ARG A 183 37.08 -13.68 1.61
C ARG A 183 38.20 -12.91 2.28
N LEU A 184 38.35 -13.01 3.60
CA LEU A 184 39.49 -12.42 4.32
C LEU A 184 40.83 -13.00 3.83
N SER A 185 40.88 -14.30 3.57
CA SER A 185 42.06 -14.99 3.03
C SER A 185 42.37 -14.63 1.56
N GLU A 186 41.41 -14.04 0.84
CA GLU A 186 41.59 -13.56 -0.54
C GLU A 186 42.12 -12.12 -0.58
N VAL A 187 41.74 -11.28 0.38
CA VAL A 187 42.17 -9.88 0.45
C VAL A 187 43.45 -9.67 1.26
N PHE A 188 43.80 -10.63 2.12
CA PHE A 188 45.03 -10.64 2.92
C PHE A 188 45.83 -11.93 2.70
N ASP A 189 47.14 -11.80 2.52
CA ASP A 189 48.05 -12.93 2.50
C ASP A 189 48.32 -13.43 3.91
N LEU A 190 47.47 -14.34 4.40
CA LEU A 190 47.57 -14.91 5.74
C LEU A 190 48.82 -15.77 5.97
N ALA A 191 49.54 -16.16 4.91
CA ALA A 191 50.80 -16.88 5.03
C ALA A 191 51.98 -15.93 5.31
N SER A 192 51.83 -14.63 5.00
CA SER A 192 52.79 -13.60 5.37
C SER A 192 52.70 -13.27 6.87
N HIS A 193 53.84 -13.00 7.51
CA HIS A 193 53.91 -12.68 8.94
C HIS A 193 52.97 -11.52 9.34
N ASP A 194 52.85 -10.52 8.47
CA ASP A 194 52.08 -9.30 8.75
C ASP A 194 50.66 -9.33 8.17
N ALA A 195 50.24 -10.43 7.53
CA ALA A 195 49.01 -10.51 6.75
C ALA A 195 48.86 -9.34 5.76
N THR A 196 49.89 -9.13 4.94
CA THR A 196 49.95 -8.02 3.97
C THR A 196 48.80 -8.10 2.96
N PRO A 197 48.32 -6.97 2.42
CA PRO A 197 47.27 -6.98 1.41
C PRO A 197 47.65 -7.81 0.19
N ALA A 198 46.72 -8.62 -0.31
CA ALA A 198 46.90 -9.31 -1.58
C ALA A 198 47.04 -8.29 -2.73
N LYS A 199 47.72 -8.67 -3.82
CA LYS A 199 48.06 -7.76 -4.93
C LYS A 199 46.86 -7.01 -5.51
N THR A 200 45.69 -7.65 -5.63
CA THR A 200 44.46 -7.07 -6.19
C THR A 200 43.56 -6.44 -5.13
N SER A 201 43.89 -6.56 -3.84
CA SER A 201 43.05 -6.13 -2.72
C SER A 201 42.78 -4.62 -2.75
N ALA A 202 43.76 -3.81 -3.13
CA ALA A 202 43.61 -2.36 -3.22
C ALA A 202 42.62 -1.93 -4.32
N ASP A 203 42.63 -2.61 -5.47
CA ASP A 203 41.72 -2.32 -6.58
C ASP A 203 40.30 -2.78 -6.26
N PHE A 204 40.16 -3.97 -5.67
CA PHE A 204 38.88 -4.46 -5.15
C PHE A 204 38.31 -3.53 -4.08
N LEU A 205 39.12 -2.99 -3.18
CA LEU A 205 38.65 -2.06 -2.16
C LEU A 205 38.20 -0.74 -2.81
N ARG A 206 38.97 -0.17 -3.74
CA ARG A 206 38.56 1.05 -4.46
C ARG A 206 37.27 0.86 -5.26
N ASN A 207 37.07 -0.33 -5.84
CA ASN A 207 35.80 -0.70 -6.45
C ASN A 207 34.65 -0.69 -5.42
N ALA A 208 34.84 -1.35 -4.27
CA ALA A 208 33.81 -1.44 -3.24
C ALA A 208 33.42 -0.05 -2.67
N LEU A 209 34.39 0.83 -2.46
CA LEU A 209 34.18 2.15 -1.86
C LEU A 209 33.70 3.20 -2.86
N PHE A 210 34.32 3.25 -4.05
CA PHE A 210 34.21 4.37 -4.99
C PHE A 210 33.74 3.97 -6.39
N ASP A 211 33.27 2.73 -6.59
CA ASP A 211 32.81 2.23 -7.89
C ASP A 211 33.88 2.35 -8.99
N THR A 212 35.16 2.27 -8.61
CA THR A 212 36.25 2.25 -9.59
C THR A 212 36.19 0.94 -10.38
N PRO A 213 36.26 0.96 -11.73
CA PRO A 213 36.26 -0.26 -12.53
C PRO A 213 37.38 -1.22 -12.14
N VAL A 214 37.08 -2.51 -12.04
CA VAL A 214 38.06 -3.54 -11.67
C VAL A 214 37.89 -4.81 -12.50
N THR A 215 38.99 -5.54 -12.68
CA THR A 215 39.02 -6.83 -13.38
C THR A 215 39.39 -7.96 -12.43
N GLY A 216 39.03 -9.20 -12.76
CA GLY A 216 39.44 -10.37 -11.98
C GLY A 216 38.57 -10.65 -10.75
N LEU A 217 37.31 -10.22 -10.76
CA LEU A 217 36.32 -10.62 -9.75
C LEU A 217 36.19 -12.15 -9.70
N ALA A 218 36.02 -12.67 -8.50
CA ALA A 218 36.04 -14.12 -8.28
C ALA A 218 34.66 -14.75 -8.49
N ASP A 219 34.65 -15.97 -9.02
CA ASP A 219 33.46 -16.81 -9.21
C ASP A 219 33.06 -17.45 -7.89
N ASN A 220 32.35 -16.68 -7.08
CA ASN A 220 32.06 -16.99 -5.69
C ASN A 220 30.59 -16.73 -5.34
N PRO A 221 29.97 -17.47 -4.41
CA PRO A 221 28.62 -17.15 -3.96
C PRO A 221 28.58 -15.83 -3.17
N ILE A 222 27.67 -14.92 -3.51
CA ILE A 222 27.40 -13.68 -2.75
C ILE A 222 26.30 -13.86 -1.70
N GLY A 223 25.55 -14.96 -1.79
CA GLY A 223 24.37 -15.22 -0.95
C GLY A 223 23.17 -14.35 -1.29
N GLN A 224 22.27 -14.22 -0.33
CA GLN A 224 20.97 -13.58 -0.54
C GLN A 224 21.03 -12.06 -0.81
N PHE A 225 22.18 -11.41 -0.63
CA PHE A 225 22.30 -9.94 -0.60
C PHE A 225 22.45 -9.26 -1.96
N SER A 226 22.87 -9.98 -3.00
CA SER A 226 23.03 -9.41 -4.35
C SER A 226 22.58 -10.41 -5.42
N PRO A 227 21.27 -10.44 -5.73
CA PRO A 227 20.72 -11.38 -6.72
C PRO A 227 21.39 -11.23 -8.10
N ALA A 228 21.67 -9.98 -8.53
CA ALA A 228 22.28 -9.70 -9.83
C ALA A 228 23.73 -10.20 -9.95
N ALA A 229 24.48 -10.25 -8.84
CA ALA A 229 25.88 -10.69 -8.86
C ALA A 229 26.04 -12.21 -8.77
N SER A 230 24.95 -12.96 -8.58
CA SER A 230 24.97 -14.42 -8.38
C SER A 230 25.20 -15.24 -9.65
N GLY A 231 25.31 -14.60 -10.82
CA GLY A 231 25.43 -15.24 -12.12
C GLY A 231 24.12 -15.86 -12.61
N GLY A 232 24.19 -16.59 -13.73
CA GLY A 232 23.09 -17.29 -14.37
C GLY A 232 22.66 -16.70 -15.72
N ALA A 233 21.54 -17.20 -16.23
CA ALA A 233 21.05 -16.86 -17.56
C ALA A 233 20.79 -15.35 -17.70
N ASN A 234 21.35 -14.74 -18.75
CA ASN A 234 21.28 -13.29 -19.03
C ASN A 234 21.89 -12.38 -17.94
N ALA A 235 22.77 -12.89 -17.09
CA ALA A 235 23.47 -12.07 -16.09
C ALA A 235 24.66 -11.25 -16.67
N SER A 236 24.97 -11.41 -17.97
CA SER A 236 25.90 -10.54 -18.70
C SER A 236 25.42 -10.31 -20.13
N THR A 237 26.24 -9.69 -20.99
CA THR A 237 25.96 -9.54 -22.43
C THR A 237 25.87 -10.87 -23.19
N GLY A 238 26.18 -12.01 -22.55
CA GLY A 238 25.97 -13.37 -23.08
C GLY A 238 24.77 -14.10 -22.48
N PHE A 239 24.48 -15.30 -22.99
CA PHE A 239 23.33 -16.11 -22.55
C PHE A 239 23.44 -16.62 -21.10
N ASP A 240 24.66 -16.71 -20.56
CA ASP A 240 24.94 -17.15 -19.21
C ASP A 240 26.17 -16.40 -18.69
N ALA A 241 26.27 -16.19 -17.38
CA ALA A 241 27.43 -15.57 -16.76
C ALA A 241 27.75 -16.24 -15.42
N LYS A 242 29.05 -16.36 -15.12
CA LYS A 242 29.52 -16.78 -13.82
C LYS A 242 29.19 -15.75 -12.75
N SER A 243 29.20 -16.18 -11.49
CA SER A 243 29.13 -15.24 -10.38
C SER A 243 30.35 -14.32 -10.43
N ALA A 244 30.18 -13.05 -10.05
CA ALA A 244 31.26 -12.08 -10.03
C ALA A 244 31.17 -11.27 -8.74
N VAL A 245 31.95 -11.69 -7.75
CA VAL A 245 31.88 -11.13 -6.39
C VAL A 245 33.19 -10.46 -6.05
N ASN A 246 33.08 -9.22 -5.60
CA ASN A 246 34.16 -8.52 -4.92
C ASN A 246 34.24 -9.00 -3.45
N PRO A 247 35.38 -9.57 -3.01
CA PRO A 247 35.56 -10.01 -1.63
C PRO A 247 35.29 -8.92 -0.58
N TRP A 248 35.68 -7.68 -0.87
CA TRP A 248 35.46 -6.55 0.03
C TRP A 248 33.98 -6.20 0.19
N ASP A 249 33.17 -6.33 -0.87
CA ASP A 249 31.73 -6.11 -0.77
C ASP A 249 31.09 -7.09 0.22
N PHE A 250 31.49 -8.36 0.17
CA PHE A 250 30.97 -9.38 1.07
C PHE A 250 31.42 -9.14 2.52
N ILE A 251 32.71 -8.87 2.74
CA ILE A 251 33.27 -8.58 4.06
C ILE A 251 32.53 -7.39 4.69
N LEU A 252 32.46 -6.26 3.97
CA LEU A 252 31.83 -5.05 4.48
C LEU A 252 30.32 -5.21 4.67
N ALA A 253 29.64 -5.99 3.82
CA ALA A 253 28.22 -6.27 4.01
C ALA A 253 27.94 -7.09 5.28
N ILE A 254 28.75 -8.11 5.59
CA ILE A 254 28.61 -8.88 6.83
C ILE A 254 28.90 -8.00 8.06
N GLU A 255 29.93 -7.16 8.00
CA GLU A 255 30.25 -6.21 9.07
C GLU A 255 29.10 -5.20 9.31
N GLY A 256 28.39 -4.81 8.26
CA GLY A 256 27.22 -3.92 8.36
C GLY A 256 25.94 -4.60 8.82
N ALA A 257 25.75 -5.89 8.51
CA ALA A 257 24.62 -6.67 8.99
C ALA A 257 24.55 -6.74 10.52
N MET A 258 25.67 -6.54 11.21
CA MET A 258 25.74 -6.53 12.68
C MET A 258 24.97 -5.38 13.32
N LEU A 259 24.71 -4.28 12.58
CA LEU A 259 23.85 -3.19 13.08
C LEU A 259 22.37 -3.58 13.18
N PHE A 260 21.97 -4.72 12.61
CA PHE A 260 20.62 -5.28 12.72
C PHE A 260 20.51 -6.29 13.87
N ALA A 261 21.33 -6.10 14.92
CA ALA A 261 21.22 -6.86 16.15
C ALA A 261 19.77 -6.90 16.66
N SER A 262 19.29 -8.10 16.90
CA SER A 262 17.90 -8.33 17.29
C SER A 262 17.74 -8.29 18.80
N ALA A 263 16.68 -7.67 19.28
CA ALA A 263 16.38 -7.59 20.71
C ALA A 263 15.16 -8.46 21.05
N ALA A 264 15.23 -9.20 22.16
CA ALA A 264 14.06 -9.85 22.73
C ALA A 264 13.15 -8.78 23.38
N VAL A 265 11.98 -8.52 22.81
CA VAL A 265 11.02 -7.57 23.37
C VAL A 265 9.89 -8.31 24.06
N LYS A 266 9.78 -8.11 25.38
CA LYS A 266 8.65 -8.64 26.17
C LYS A 266 7.44 -7.72 26.01
N ARG A 267 6.28 -8.28 25.64
CA ARG A 267 5.01 -7.54 25.56
C ARG A 267 4.53 -7.24 26.98
N LEU A 268 4.48 -5.97 27.39
CA LEU A 268 4.02 -5.59 28.74
C LEU A 268 2.49 -5.53 28.86
N GLU A 269 1.74 -5.52 27.76
CA GLU A 269 0.28 -5.29 27.76
C GLU A 269 -0.58 -6.49 27.27
N GLY A 270 -0.07 -7.74 27.25
CA GLY A 270 -0.92 -8.89 26.92
C GLY A 270 -0.30 -10.26 27.13
N THR A 271 -1.15 -11.26 27.37
CA THR A 271 -0.82 -12.69 27.60
C THR A 271 -0.30 -13.46 26.38
N ALA A 272 0.06 -12.77 25.29
CA ALA A 272 0.65 -13.41 24.11
C ALA A 272 2.17 -13.62 24.31
N PRO A 273 2.75 -14.72 23.79
CA PRO A 273 4.18 -14.98 23.90
C PRO A 273 5.01 -13.84 23.30
N GLY A 274 6.24 -13.67 23.81
CA GLY A 274 7.18 -12.66 23.32
C GLY A 274 7.46 -12.84 21.83
N GLN A 275 7.11 -11.84 21.02
CA GLN A 275 7.48 -11.81 19.60
C GLN A 275 8.86 -11.18 19.45
N LEU A 276 9.68 -11.72 18.55
CA LEU A 276 10.90 -11.03 18.15
C LEU A 276 10.57 -9.75 17.40
N ALA A 277 11.21 -8.66 17.82
CA ALA A 277 11.27 -7.44 17.05
C ALA A 277 12.61 -7.42 16.32
N TYR A 278 12.55 -7.54 14.99
CA TYR A 278 13.69 -7.29 14.13
C TYR A 278 13.56 -5.89 13.55
N PRO A 279 14.65 -5.12 13.44
CA PRO A 279 14.58 -3.73 12.98
C PRO A 279 13.93 -3.63 11.61
N PHE A 280 12.84 -2.87 11.53
CA PHE A 280 12.09 -2.56 10.30
C PHE A 280 11.66 -3.79 9.49
N CYS A 281 11.43 -4.91 10.17
CA CYS A 281 11.06 -6.17 9.54
C CYS A 281 9.58 -6.49 9.79
N VAL A 282 8.89 -6.90 8.73
CA VAL A 282 7.47 -7.28 8.76
C VAL A 282 7.24 -8.54 7.92
N GLN A 283 6.05 -9.12 8.01
CA GLN A 283 5.65 -10.21 7.12
C GLN A 283 5.62 -9.72 5.67
N ALA A 284 6.02 -10.59 4.75
CA ALA A 284 5.95 -10.26 3.33
C ALA A 284 4.49 -10.12 2.87
N ALA A 285 4.26 -9.17 1.96
CA ALA A 285 3.01 -8.92 1.29
C ALA A 285 3.22 -9.04 -0.22
N GLY A 286 2.44 -9.89 -0.88
CA GLY A 286 2.46 -10.14 -2.32
C GLY A 286 1.71 -9.06 -3.10
N ALA A 287 1.90 -7.79 -2.73
CA ALA A 287 1.21 -6.63 -3.27
C ALA A 287 2.11 -5.38 -3.34
N GLY A 288 1.77 -4.46 -4.25
CA GLY A 288 2.38 -3.13 -4.39
C GLY A 288 3.73 -3.06 -5.10
N TYR A 289 4.07 -4.04 -5.94
CA TYR A 289 5.22 -3.96 -6.86
C TYR A 289 4.92 -4.71 -8.16
N GLY A 290 5.62 -4.36 -9.24
CA GLY A 290 5.25 -4.77 -10.61
C GLY A 290 5.29 -6.28 -10.91
N SER A 291 6.03 -7.06 -10.11
CA SER A 291 6.14 -8.52 -10.26
C SER A 291 5.47 -9.30 -9.12
N ALA A 292 4.55 -8.66 -8.37
CA ALA A 292 3.98 -9.25 -7.17
C ALA A 292 3.09 -10.47 -7.46
N ALA A 293 3.32 -11.56 -6.71
CA ALA A 293 2.50 -12.75 -6.74
C ALA A 293 2.16 -13.21 -5.32
N THR A 294 0.93 -13.65 -5.09
CA THR A 294 0.53 -14.18 -3.76
C THR A 294 1.23 -15.48 -3.39
N ALA A 295 1.70 -16.24 -4.39
CA ALA A 295 2.54 -17.41 -4.13
C ALA A 295 3.88 -17.02 -3.47
N ASP A 296 4.33 -15.78 -3.65
CA ASP A 296 5.55 -15.29 -3.03
C ASP A 296 5.34 -15.00 -1.52
N GLU A 297 4.11 -14.96 -0.99
CA GLU A 297 3.87 -14.71 0.45
C GLU A 297 4.19 -15.92 1.33
N SER A 298 3.85 -17.15 0.91
CA SER A 298 4.00 -18.35 1.74
C SER A 298 5.44 -18.79 1.92
N ASP A 299 6.26 -18.57 0.89
CA ASP A 299 7.65 -19.01 0.83
C ASP A 299 8.62 -17.85 1.15
N ALA A 300 8.12 -16.63 1.38
CA ALA A 300 8.96 -15.51 1.78
C ALA A 300 9.42 -15.62 3.23
N ARG A 301 10.68 -15.25 3.47
CA ARG A 301 11.23 -15.19 4.84
C ARG A 301 10.71 -13.97 5.60
N CYS A 302 10.79 -12.79 4.98
CA CYS A 302 10.24 -11.55 5.50
C CYS A 302 10.29 -10.43 4.45
N GLU A 303 9.73 -9.28 4.81
CA GLU A 303 10.06 -7.98 4.22
C GLU A 303 10.89 -7.15 5.20
N ILE A 304 11.90 -6.45 4.68
CA ILE A 304 12.72 -5.51 5.44
C ILE A 304 12.74 -4.14 4.76
N TRP A 305 12.67 -3.09 5.58
CA TRP A 305 12.58 -1.71 5.13
C TRP A 305 13.81 -0.94 5.60
N MET A 306 14.69 -0.60 4.67
CA MET A 306 15.99 0.01 4.98
C MET A 306 15.89 1.55 5.01
N PRO A 307 16.12 2.19 6.16
CA PRO A 307 15.97 3.64 6.29
C PRO A 307 17.06 4.41 5.57
N LEU A 308 16.69 5.49 4.88
CA LEU A 308 17.59 6.46 4.27
C LEU A 308 17.40 7.80 4.98
N TRP A 309 18.36 8.16 5.82
CA TRP A 309 18.36 9.40 6.58
C TRP A 309 19.23 10.46 5.87
N PRO A 310 18.76 11.72 5.72
CA PRO A 310 19.46 12.75 4.98
C PRO A 310 20.46 13.56 5.83
N ALA A 311 20.32 13.53 7.16
CA ALA A 311 21.13 14.33 8.07
C ALA A 311 22.32 13.53 8.64
N PRO A 312 23.55 14.06 8.68
CA PRO A 312 24.71 13.34 9.20
C PRO A 312 24.53 12.86 10.66
N ALA A 313 24.51 11.54 10.86
CA ALA A 313 24.31 10.88 12.15
C ALA A 313 25.57 10.10 12.59
N ARG A 314 25.78 9.98 13.90
CA ARG A 314 26.84 9.19 14.53
C ARG A 314 26.40 7.74 14.75
N LEU A 315 27.36 6.84 14.90
CA LEU A 315 27.07 5.41 15.08
C LEU A 315 26.12 5.12 16.26
N PRO A 316 26.23 5.76 17.45
CA PRO A 316 25.27 5.52 18.53
C PRO A 316 23.83 5.90 18.17
N GLU A 317 23.62 7.00 17.43
CA GLU A 317 22.29 7.43 16.97
C GLU A 317 21.68 6.38 16.02
N ILE A 318 22.52 5.81 15.14
CA ILE A 318 22.13 4.76 14.21
C ILE A 318 21.85 3.43 14.95
N LYS A 319 22.68 3.04 15.92
CA LYS A 319 22.42 1.86 16.77
C LYS A 319 21.08 1.99 17.51
N THR A 320 20.78 3.18 18.04
CA THR A 320 19.46 3.46 18.67
C THR A 320 18.33 3.32 17.65
N LEU A 321 18.45 3.94 16.48
CA LEU A 321 17.45 3.86 15.40
C LEU A 321 17.11 2.41 15.02
N PHE A 322 18.13 1.58 14.79
CA PHE A 322 17.91 0.17 14.47
C PHE A 322 17.35 -0.61 15.67
N SER A 323 17.79 -0.33 16.90
CA SER A 323 17.27 -1.02 18.08
C SER A 323 15.78 -0.75 18.34
N GLU A 324 15.29 0.44 17.98
CA GLU A 324 13.87 0.79 18.07
C GLU A 324 13.11 0.19 16.89
N GLY A 325 13.55 0.48 15.66
CA GLY A 325 13.23 -0.26 14.44
C GLY A 325 11.75 -0.49 14.16
N ARG A 326 10.85 0.39 14.62
CA ARG A 326 9.40 0.14 14.65
C ARG A 326 8.65 1.07 13.71
N ALA A 327 7.59 0.52 13.14
CA ALA A 327 6.61 1.27 12.36
C ALA A 327 5.22 1.07 12.98
N TRP A 328 4.48 2.18 13.12
CA TRP A 328 3.16 2.22 13.75
C TRP A 328 2.10 2.70 12.78
N VAL A 329 0.96 2.02 12.77
CA VAL A 329 -0.25 2.47 12.10
C VAL A 329 -1.25 2.83 13.18
N GLY A 330 -1.48 4.13 13.42
CA GLY A 330 -2.29 4.59 14.54
C GLY A 330 -1.72 4.13 15.89
N ARG A 331 -2.39 3.17 16.55
CA ARG A 331 -2.02 2.65 17.89
C ARG A 331 -1.43 1.24 17.87
N ARG A 332 -1.14 0.68 16.69
CA ARG A 332 -0.64 -0.70 16.53
C ARG A 332 0.67 -0.72 15.74
N LEU A 333 1.50 -1.72 16.00
CA LEU A 333 2.67 -2.02 15.19
C LEU A 333 2.26 -2.54 13.80
N ALA A 334 3.07 -2.19 12.80
CA ALA A 334 2.95 -2.73 11.45
C ALA A 334 3.26 -4.23 11.44
N ARG A 335 2.42 -5.02 10.76
CA ARG A 335 2.57 -6.49 10.70
C ARG A 335 3.08 -6.99 9.37
N ASN A 336 2.79 -6.27 8.30
CA ASN A 336 3.14 -6.63 6.92
C ASN A 336 3.57 -5.38 6.12
N GLY A 337 3.98 -5.59 4.87
CA GLY A 337 4.40 -4.49 3.98
C GLY A 337 3.35 -3.40 3.75
N LEU A 338 2.05 -3.76 3.74
CA LEU A 338 0.96 -2.79 3.62
C LEU A 338 0.87 -1.87 4.83
N ASP A 339 0.90 -2.45 6.04
CA ASP A 339 0.93 -1.68 7.28
C ASP A 339 2.16 -0.78 7.35
N PHE A 340 3.33 -1.27 6.90
CA PHE A 340 4.56 -0.48 6.92
C PHE A 340 4.44 0.73 5.98
N ALA A 341 3.88 0.56 4.78
CA ALA A 341 3.60 1.67 3.87
C ALA A 341 2.62 2.68 4.47
N LEU A 342 1.56 2.21 5.14
CA LEU A 342 0.62 3.08 5.87
C LEU A 342 1.32 3.85 7.01
N ALA A 343 2.25 3.21 7.73
CA ALA A 343 3.04 3.85 8.78
C ALA A 343 3.95 4.95 8.22
N VAL A 344 4.64 4.68 7.10
CA VAL A 344 5.46 5.67 6.38
C VAL A 344 4.62 6.87 5.95
N ALA A 345 3.47 6.62 5.33
CA ALA A 345 2.55 7.65 4.85
C ALA A 345 1.84 8.43 5.98
N SER A 346 1.78 7.86 7.19
CA SER A 346 1.17 8.50 8.37
C SER A 346 2.17 9.10 9.36
N LEU A 347 3.46 9.11 9.03
CA LEU A 347 4.56 9.52 9.92
C LEU A 347 4.61 8.70 11.23
N GLY A 348 4.17 7.45 11.17
CA GLY A 348 4.27 6.47 12.26
C GLY A 348 5.63 5.77 12.33
N VAL A 349 6.67 6.38 11.78
CA VAL A 349 8.06 5.90 11.76
C VAL A 349 8.97 6.90 12.45
N ASP A 350 10.20 6.50 12.78
CA ASP A 350 11.18 7.36 13.44
C ASP A 350 11.45 8.66 12.68
N ARG A 351 11.58 9.76 13.43
CA ARG A 351 11.89 11.07 12.87
C ARG A 351 13.32 11.10 12.34
N GLY A 352 13.54 11.89 11.28
CA GLY A 352 14.85 12.03 10.65
C GLY A 352 15.14 11.01 9.55
N ILE A 353 14.24 10.05 9.31
CA ILE A 353 14.26 9.22 8.11
C ILE A 353 13.54 9.97 6.98
N ALA A 354 14.18 10.08 5.81
CA ALA A 354 13.56 10.70 4.63
C ALA A 354 12.91 9.68 3.71
N GLU A 355 13.49 8.48 3.59
CA GLU A 355 12.96 7.43 2.70
C GLU A 355 13.20 6.04 3.30
N PHE A 356 12.49 5.04 2.80
CA PHE A 356 12.79 3.63 3.02
C PHE A 356 12.97 2.90 1.69
N GLN A 357 14.00 2.06 1.61
CA GLN A 357 14.17 1.08 0.55
C GLN A 357 13.58 -0.27 1.01
N ARG A 358 12.49 -0.70 0.37
CA ARG A 358 11.79 -1.95 0.65
C ARG A 358 12.46 -3.13 -0.07
N PHE A 359 12.70 -4.21 0.66
CA PHE A 359 13.16 -5.49 0.13
C PHE A 359 12.26 -6.63 0.62
N ALA A 360 12.08 -7.66 -0.21
CA ALA A 360 11.51 -8.93 0.22
C ALA A 360 12.48 -10.07 -0.05
N PHE A 361 12.52 -11.03 0.88
CA PHE A 361 13.34 -12.23 0.76
C PHE A 361 12.51 -13.36 0.17
N TYR A 362 12.62 -13.55 -1.15
CA TYR A 362 11.90 -14.59 -1.87
C TYR A 362 12.81 -15.76 -2.22
N VAL A 363 12.25 -16.96 -2.23
CA VAL A 363 12.91 -18.13 -2.78
C VAL A 363 12.95 -18.00 -4.30
N ARG A 364 14.14 -17.80 -4.88
CA ARG A 364 14.37 -17.86 -6.33
C ARG A 364 15.57 -18.77 -6.56
N ASN A 365 15.53 -19.58 -7.62
CA ASN A 365 16.60 -20.53 -7.98
C ASN A 365 16.85 -21.64 -6.92
N GLY A 366 15.84 -22.51 -6.71
CA GLY A 366 15.95 -23.65 -5.79
C GLY A 366 15.50 -23.30 -4.37
N LEU A 367 16.36 -23.52 -3.37
CA LEU A 367 16.07 -23.26 -1.94
C LEU A 367 16.74 -21.97 -1.40
N ALA A 368 17.38 -21.18 -2.27
CA ALA A 368 18.09 -19.97 -1.88
C ALA A 368 17.14 -18.78 -1.78
N TYR A 369 17.30 -17.97 -0.73
CA TYR A 369 16.58 -16.71 -0.61
C TYR A 369 17.33 -15.61 -1.33
N PHE A 370 16.59 -14.66 -1.91
CA PHE A 370 17.15 -13.47 -2.53
C PHE A 370 16.41 -12.23 -2.04
N ALA A 371 17.19 -11.26 -1.52
CA ALA A 371 16.70 -9.94 -1.17
C ALA A 371 16.40 -9.16 -2.46
N THR A 372 15.15 -9.24 -2.88
CA THR A 372 14.66 -8.57 -4.09
C THR A 372 14.24 -7.14 -3.72
N PRO A 373 14.86 -6.11 -4.31
CA PRO A 373 14.41 -4.73 -4.11
C PRO A 373 13.01 -4.57 -4.72
N LEU A 374 12.07 -4.05 -3.94
CA LEU A 374 10.67 -3.90 -4.36
C LEU A 374 10.35 -2.46 -4.76
N GLN A 375 10.57 -1.53 -3.84
CA GLN A 375 10.16 -0.14 -4.00
C GLN A 375 10.95 0.78 -3.06
N ARG A 376 11.05 2.06 -3.43
CA ARG A 376 11.50 3.13 -2.53
C ARG A 376 10.34 4.04 -2.18
N LEU A 377 10.17 4.33 -0.89
CA LEU A 377 9.07 5.15 -0.37
C LEU A 377 9.62 6.36 0.39
N ALA A 378 9.15 7.55 0.03
CA ALA A 378 9.45 8.76 0.78
C ALA A 378 8.61 8.82 2.07
N VAL A 379 9.22 9.22 3.17
CA VAL A 379 8.56 9.49 4.45
C VAL A 379 7.94 10.88 4.38
N SER A 380 6.62 10.90 4.28
CA SER A 380 5.85 12.14 4.19
C SER A 380 4.42 11.91 4.59
N ARG A 381 3.81 12.92 5.20
CA ARG A 381 2.40 12.86 5.57
C ARG A 381 1.54 12.87 4.31
N ASN A 382 0.76 11.81 4.14
CA ASN A 382 -0.29 11.70 3.13
C ASN A 382 -1.65 11.85 3.81
N THR A 383 -2.33 12.98 3.56
CA THR A 383 -3.62 13.32 4.19
C THR A 383 -4.72 12.30 3.86
N ILE A 384 -4.71 11.71 2.66
CA ILE A 384 -5.68 10.66 2.30
C ILE A 384 -5.48 9.44 3.19
N VAL A 385 -4.24 9.01 3.40
CA VAL A 385 -3.94 7.88 4.28
C VAL A 385 -4.26 8.22 5.74
N THR A 386 -3.79 9.37 6.24
CA THR A 386 -3.94 9.74 7.66
C THR A 386 -5.37 10.09 8.05
N ASP A 387 -6.11 10.74 7.16
CA ASP A 387 -7.37 11.38 7.51
C ASP A 387 -8.57 10.61 6.92
N LEU A 388 -8.40 9.92 5.78
CA LEU A 388 -9.50 9.20 5.12
C LEU A 388 -9.43 7.69 5.32
N ILE A 389 -8.31 7.03 5.01
CA ILE A 389 -8.17 5.57 5.19
C ILE A 389 -8.25 5.19 6.68
N ALA A 390 -7.67 6.01 7.57
CA ALA A 390 -7.70 5.77 9.01
C ALA A 390 -9.13 5.61 9.55
N THR A 391 -10.14 6.24 8.94
CA THR A 391 -11.54 6.12 9.35
C THR A 391 -12.13 4.72 9.15
N CYS A 392 -11.56 3.92 8.24
CA CYS A 392 -11.98 2.56 7.96
C CYS A 392 -10.92 1.49 8.27
N ASP A 393 -9.77 1.82 8.90
CA ASP A 393 -8.71 0.85 9.25
C ASP A 393 -9.23 -0.36 10.05
N PRO A 394 -10.11 -0.22 11.07
CA PRO A 394 -10.66 -1.37 11.77
C PRO A 394 -11.41 -2.35 10.86
N TRP A 395 -12.11 -1.83 9.86
CA TRP A 395 -12.79 -2.65 8.85
C TRP A 395 -11.78 -3.31 7.91
N LEU A 396 -10.77 -2.57 7.42
CA LEU A 396 -9.72 -3.08 6.54
C LEU A 396 -8.97 -4.26 7.18
N GLN A 397 -8.60 -4.14 8.46
CA GLN A 397 -7.92 -5.20 9.19
C GLN A 397 -8.76 -6.47 9.26
N ARG A 398 -10.06 -6.34 9.57
CA ARG A 398 -10.97 -7.49 9.59
C ARG A 398 -11.12 -8.09 8.20
N PHE A 399 -11.35 -7.27 7.19
CA PHE A 399 -11.55 -7.70 5.80
C PHE A 399 -10.32 -8.46 5.26
N PHE A 400 -9.12 -7.90 5.34
CA PHE A 400 -7.90 -8.57 4.86
C PHE A 400 -7.62 -9.87 5.62
N SER A 401 -7.80 -9.88 6.95
CA SER A 401 -7.57 -11.11 7.74
C SER A 401 -8.47 -12.28 7.30
N LYS A 402 -9.71 -11.98 6.87
CA LYS A 402 -10.67 -12.98 6.40
C LYS A 402 -10.49 -13.28 4.92
N ALA A 403 -10.16 -12.30 4.09
CA ALA A 403 -9.96 -12.49 2.66
C ALA A 403 -8.76 -13.40 2.33
N LYS A 404 -7.78 -13.50 3.24
CA LYS A 404 -6.62 -14.38 3.10
C LYS A 404 -6.87 -15.85 3.46
N THR A 405 -8.04 -16.22 3.99
CA THR A 405 -8.35 -17.62 4.32
C THR A 405 -8.71 -18.43 3.08
N ASP A 406 -8.44 -19.74 3.09
CA ASP A 406 -8.78 -20.64 1.97
C ASP A 406 -10.29 -20.71 1.70
N THR A 407 -11.10 -20.38 2.69
CA THR A 407 -12.57 -20.31 2.59
C THR A 407 -13.07 -19.07 1.85
N ALA A 408 -12.21 -18.10 1.54
CA ALA A 408 -12.58 -16.87 0.86
C ALA A 408 -12.93 -17.09 -0.63
N PRO A 409 -14.11 -16.62 -1.10
CA PRO A 409 -14.47 -16.66 -2.51
C PRO A 409 -13.43 -15.99 -3.41
N GLY A 410 -13.34 -16.45 -4.66
CA GLY A 410 -12.40 -15.86 -5.63
C GLY A 410 -12.66 -14.37 -5.91
N SER A 411 -13.92 -13.93 -5.88
CA SER A 411 -14.30 -12.51 -5.99
C SER A 411 -13.73 -11.67 -4.85
N ILE A 412 -13.86 -12.15 -3.61
CA ILE A 412 -13.32 -11.49 -2.41
C ILE A 412 -11.80 -11.40 -2.47
N ARG A 413 -11.11 -12.50 -2.81
CA ARG A 413 -9.65 -12.51 -2.94
C ARG A 413 -9.15 -11.54 -4.00
N ARG A 414 -9.84 -11.42 -5.15
CA ARG A 414 -9.52 -10.43 -6.18
C ARG A 414 -9.74 -9.00 -5.70
N ALA A 415 -10.88 -8.72 -5.08
CA ALA A 415 -11.19 -7.38 -4.55
C ALA A 415 -10.19 -6.96 -3.47
N ALA A 416 -9.83 -7.87 -2.56
CA ALA A 416 -8.81 -7.63 -1.55
C ALA A 416 -7.46 -7.27 -2.18
N ARG A 417 -6.99 -8.02 -3.19
CA ARG A 417 -5.73 -7.70 -3.89
C ARG A 417 -5.79 -6.33 -4.59
N ARG A 418 -6.90 -6.00 -5.24
CA ARG A 418 -7.10 -4.68 -5.88
C ARG A 418 -7.04 -3.57 -4.83
N LEU A 419 -7.66 -3.75 -3.67
CA LEU A 419 -7.61 -2.80 -2.57
C LEU A 419 -6.21 -2.68 -1.94
N GLU A 420 -5.50 -3.78 -1.68
CA GLU A 420 -4.11 -3.74 -1.18
C GLU A 420 -3.19 -2.95 -2.13
N ASN A 421 -3.30 -3.22 -3.44
CA ASN A 421 -2.54 -2.50 -4.45
C ASN A 421 -2.92 -1.02 -4.53
N ALA A 422 -4.21 -0.67 -4.43
CA ALA A 422 -4.65 0.72 -4.45
C ALA A 422 -4.20 1.50 -3.22
N ILE A 423 -4.19 0.88 -2.03
CA ILE A 423 -3.66 1.50 -0.80
C ILE A 423 -2.15 1.73 -0.93
N LEU A 424 -1.40 0.76 -1.45
CA LEU A 424 0.05 0.91 -1.69
C LEU A 424 0.33 1.98 -2.75
N ALA A 425 -0.44 2.02 -3.84
CA ALA A 425 -0.35 3.07 -4.84
C ALA A 425 -0.63 4.45 -4.20
N GLN A 426 -1.63 4.57 -3.34
CA GLN A 426 -1.92 5.82 -2.62
C GLN A 426 -0.79 6.22 -1.66
N ALA A 427 -0.22 5.27 -0.92
CA ALA A 427 0.89 5.51 0.00
C ALA A 427 2.18 5.93 -0.73
N THR A 428 2.29 5.62 -2.03
CA THR A 428 3.51 5.82 -2.84
C THR A 428 3.38 6.92 -3.87
N ALA A 429 2.15 7.30 -4.24
CA ALA A 429 1.87 8.46 -5.06
C ALA A 429 2.60 9.65 -4.46
N ALA A 430 3.45 10.29 -5.28
CA ALA A 430 4.26 11.43 -4.88
C ALA A 430 3.40 12.45 -4.10
N GLN A 431 4.04 13.19 -3.19
CA GLN A 431 3.49 14.09 -2.16
C GLN A 431 2.53 15.21 -2.64
N THR A 432 2.02 15.13 -3.87
CA THR A 432 1.02 16.00 -4.49
C THR A 432 -0.34 15.34 -4.52
N ASP A 433 -1.41 16.12 -4.38
CA ASP A 433 -2.79 15.67 -4.60
C ASP A 433 -2.91 14.96 -5.96
N ASN A 434 -3.10 13.64 -5.94
CA ASN A 434 -3.29 12.82 -7.13
C ASN A 434 -4.71 12.23 -7.11
N PRO A 435 -5.71 12.98 -7.61
CA PRO A 435 -7.10 12.53 -7.53
C PRO A 435 -7.34 11.24 -8.31
N GLY A 436 -6.53 10.94 -9.33
CA GLY A 436 -6.63 9.69 -10.08
C GLY A 436 -6.33 8.46 -9.21
N VAL A 437 -5.26 8.51 -8.41
CA VAL A 437 -4.90 7.40 -7.50
C VAL A 437 -5.93 7.28 -6.36
N THR A 438 -6.38 8.41 -5.81
CA THR A 438 -7.43 8.41 -4.78
C THR A 438 -8.75 7.86 -5.33
N GLN A 439 -9.08 8.15 -6.59
CA GLN A 439 -10.26 7.61 -7.27
C GLN A 439 -10.19 6.09 -7.45
N GLU A 440 -9.05 5.55 -7.87
CA GLU A 440 -8.85 4.09 -7.94
C GLU A 440 -8.99 3.42 -6.58
N LEU A 441 -8.51 4.05 -5.51
CA LEU A 441 -8.69 3.56 -4.14
C LEU A 441 -10.17 3.56 -3.73
N LEU A 442 -10.91 4.62 -4.04
CA LEU A 442 -12.35 4.70 -3.76
C LEU A 442 -13.14 3.63 -4.56
N ILE A 443 -12.76 3.40 -5.82
CA ILE A 443 -13.33 2.32 -6.64
C ILE A 443 -13.04 0.95 -6.03
N ALA A 444 -11.79 0.70 -5.61
CA ALA A 444 -11.42 -0.57 -4.99
C ALA A 444 -12.21 -0.86 -3.71
N LEU A 445 -12.51 0.17 -2.89
CA LEU A 445 -13.41 0.05 -1.74
C LEU A 445 -14.83 -0.35 -2.19
N GLY A 446 -15.38 0.32 -3.21
CA GLY A 446 -16.68 -0.01 -3.80
C GLY A 446 -16.74 -1.44 -4.34
N GLU A 447 -15.66 -1.94 -4.93
CA GLU A 447 -15.57 -3.32 -5.41
C GLU A 447 -15.55 -4.35 -4.29
N CYS A 448 -14.84 -4.06 -3.19
CA CYS A 448 -14.90 -4.89 -1.99
C CYS A 448 -16.33 -4.98 -1.45
N GLU A 449 -17.04 -3.84 -1.39
CA GLU A 449 -18.42 -3.82 -0.94
C GLU A 449 -19.34 -4.63 -1.87
N ARG A 450 -19.24 -4.42 -3.19
CA ARG A 450 -19.98 -5.21 -4.19
C ARG A 450 -19.72 -6.71 -4.07
N ALA A 451 -18.46 -7.09 -3.84
CA ALA A 451 -18.08 -8.49 -3.64
C ALA A 451 -18.65 -9.07 -2.34
N LEU A 452 -18.75 -8.28 -1.27
CA LEU A 452 -19.39 -8.68 -0.01
C LEU A 452 -20.91 -8.84 -0.17
N ALA A 453 -21.57 -7.87 -0.81
CA ALA A 453 -23.01 -7.88 -1.06
C ALA A 453 -23.44 -9.16 -1.82
N THR A 454 -22.61 -9.63 -2.75
CA THR A 454 -22.85 -10.85 -3.55
C THR A 454 -22.40 -12.15 -2.88
N SER A 455 -21.70 -12.08 -1.75
CA SER A 455 -21.13 -13.24 -1.04
C SER A 455 -21.81 -13.49 0.31
N GLU A 456 -23.15 -13.47 0.35
CA GLU A 456 -24.00 -13.50 1.56
C GLU A 456 -23.55 -14.52 2.62
N LYS A 457 -23.49 -15.80 2.26
CA LYS A 457 -23.09 -16.87 3.18
C LYS A 457 -21.71 -16.61 3.79
N TRP A 458 -20.74 -16.23 2.96
CA TRP A 458 -19.38 -16.01 3.43
C TRP A 458 -19.24 -14.78 4.32
N ARG A 459 -19.91 -13.67 3.99
CA ARG A 459 -19.89 -12.47 4.85
C ARG A 459 -20.55 -12.73 6.20
N ALA A 460 -21.62 -13.53 6.23
CA ALA A 460 -22.30 -13.95 7.46
C ALA A 460 -21.40 -14.83 8.34
N ASP A 461 -20.84 -15.90 7.77
CA ASP A 461 -19.93 -16.82 8.47
C ASP A 461 -18.65 -16.12 8.96
N SER A 462 -18.19 -15.10 8.22
CA SER A 462 -16.99 -14.33 8.54
C SER A 462 -17.23 -13.12 9.45
N TYR A 463 -18.49 -12.79 9.76
CA TYR A 463 -18.92 -11.64 10.56
C TYR A 463 -18.33 -10.31 10.07
N ILE A 464 -18.36 -10.09 8.75
CA ILE A 464 -17.85 -8.86 8.14
C ILE A 464 -19.02 -7.89 7.94
N PRO A 465 -19.03 -6.73 8.62
CA PRO A 465 -20.04 -5.71 8.39
C PRO A 465 -19.81 -5.02 7.02
N PRO A 466 -20.81 -4.30 6.48
CA PRO A 466 -20.62 -3.42 5.34
C PRO A 466 -19.53 -2.37 5.63
N ILE A 467 -18.94 -1.79 4.59
CA ILE A 467 -18.01 -0.65 4.77
C ILE A 467 -18.77 0.48 5.50
N PRO A 468 -18.21 1.02 6.60
CA PRO A 468 -18.85 2.14 7.31
C PRO A 468 -18.95 3.37 6.40
N PRO A 469 -19.92 4.27 6.62
CA PRO A 469 -20.02 5.50 5.84
C PRO A 469 -18.70 6.29 5.87
N LEU A 470 -18.17 6.63 4.69
CA LEU A 470 -16.89 7.31 4.53
C LEU A 470 -17.07 8.83 4.64
N PRO A 471 -16.05 9.57 5.11
CA PRO A 471 -16.14 11.03 5.22
C PRO A 471 -16.37 11.74 3.88
N ARG A 472 -17.10 12.85 3.89
CA ARG A 472 -17.41 13.65 2.68
C ARG A 472 -16.17 14.16 1.93
N ALA A 473 -15.03 14.29 2.62
CA ALA A 473 -13.76 14.71 2.03
C ALA A 473 -13.28 13.81 0.85
N TRP A 474 -13.72 12.54 0.79
CA TRP A 474 -13.47 11.66 -0.36
C TRP A 474 -13.96 12.24 -1.70
N VAL A 475 -15.06 13.01 -1.68
CA VAL A 475 -15.67 13.59 -2.90
C VAL A 475 -14.73 14.57 -3.59
N ARG A 476 -13.94 15.34 -2.83
CA ARG A 476 -12.97 16.26 -3.43
C ARG A 476 -11.66 15.54 -3.72
N ALA A 477 -11.24 14.65 -2.82
CA ALA A 477 -9.96 13.98 -2.92
C ALA A 477 -9.86 13.03 -4.13
N ALA A 478 -10.98 12.44 -4.56
CA ALA A 478 -11.06 11.53 -5.71
C ALA A 478 -11.55 12.21 -7.01
N ASP A 479 -11.72 13.54 -7.02
CA ASP A 479 -12.29 14.25 -8.16
C ASP A 479 -11.27 14.48 -9.27
N THR A 480 -11.41 13.73 -10.36
CA THR A 480 -10.59 13.88 -11.57
C THR A 480 -11.15 14.88 -12.58
N GLY A 481 -12.28 15.53 -12.27
CA GLY A 481 -12.93 16.48 -13.18
C GLY A 481 -13.57 15.83 -14.41
N THR A 482 -13.86 14.53 -14.37
CA THR A 482 -14.51 13.78 -15.46
C THR A 482 -16.04 13.81 -15.35
N ALA A 483 -16.74 13.61 -16.47
CA ALA A 483 -18.21 13.58 -16.50
C ALA A 483 -18.74 12.39 -15.69
N GLU A 484 -18.09 11.22 -15.82
CA GLU A 484 -18.41 9.99 -15.10
C GLU A 484 -18.35 10.21 -13.58
N TYR A 485 -17.32 10.90 -13.10
CA TYR A 485 -17.17 11.21 -11.67
C TYR A 485 -18.29 12.13 -11.16
N ARG A 486 -18.58 13.21 -11.87
CA ARG A 486 -19.64 14.16 -11.48
C ARG A 486 -21.01 13.51 -11.48
N LEU A 487 -21.32 12.71 -12.50
CA LEU A 487 -22.56 11.95 -12.60
C LEU A 487 -22.69 10.94 -11.45
N ALA A 488 -21.65 10.13 -11.19
CA ALA A 488 -21.66 9.17 -10.09
C ALA A 488 -21.84 9.87 -8.72
N ALA A 489 -21.15 10.98 -8.50
CA ALA A 489 -21.24 11.74 -7.24
C ALA A 489 -22.65 12.33 -7.04
N SER A 490 -23.26 12.85 -8.11
CA SER A 490 -24.64 13.35 -8.06
C SER A 490 -25.64 12.25 -7.68
N LEU A 491 -25.51 11.06 -8.28
CA LEU A 491 -26.32 9.89 -7.97
C LEU A 491 -26.09 9.40 -6.55
N ALA A 492 -24.84 9.27 -6.10
CA ALA A 492 -24.52 8.80 -4.76
C ALA A 492 -25.13 9.69 -3.66
N SER A 493 -25.29 10.99 -3.94
CA SER A 493 -25.92 11.95 -3.03
C SER A 493 -27.46 11.95 -3.04
N LEU A 494 -28.08 11.17 -3.93
CA LEU A 494 -29.53 11.17 -4.17
C LEU A 494 -30.29 10.33 -3.14
N HIS A 495 -31.37 10.92 -2.62
CA HIS A 495 -32.28 10.33 -1.66
C HIS A 495 -33.72 10.41 -2.18
N LEU A 496 -34.51 9.37 -1.93
CA LEU A 496 -35.97 9.38 -2.09
C LEU A 496 -36.60 9.40 -0.70
N TYR A 497 -37.54 10.31 -0.46
CA TYR A 497 -38.35 10.26 0.75
C TYR A 497 -39.62 9.43 0.47
N ALA A 498 -39.77 8.32 1.18
CA ALA A 498 -40.94 7.44 1.06
C ALA A 498 -41.13 6.63 2.35
N LYS A 499 -42.38 6.32 2.71
CA LYS A 499 -42.71 5.56 3.93
C LYS A 499 -42.10 6.17 5.21
N ASN A 500 -42.09 7.51 5.32
CA ASN A 500 -41.49 8.26 6.42
C ASN A 500 -40.00 7.95 6.68
N THR A 501 -39.26 7.56 5.64
CA THR A 501 -37.83 7.30 5.74
C THR A 501 -37.10 7.75 4.47
N PHE A 502 -35.81 8.05 4.60
CA PHE A 502 -34.94 8.39 3.49
C PHE A 502 -34.31 7.14 2.88
N TRP A 503 -34.41 7.03 1.56
CA TRP A 503 -33.88 5.93 0.75
C TRP A 503 -32.70 6.43 -0.08
N PRO A 504 -31.45 6.26 0.39
CA PRO A 504 -30.27 6.58 -0.40
C PRO A 504 -30.08 5.57 -1.55
N ILE A 505 -29.31 5.94 -2.58
CA ILE A 505 -29.04 5.04 -3.71
C ILE A 505 -28.39 3.73 -3.28
N ARG A 506 -27.52 3.74 -2.27
CA ARG A 506 -26.83 2.56 -1.75
C ARG A 506 -27.77 1.39 -1.43
N ARG A 507 -28.99 1.65 -0.92
CA ARG A 507 -29.99 0.60 -0.61
C ARG A 507 -30.54 -0.13 -1.84
N HIS A 508 -30.38 0.44 -3.03
CA HIS A 508 -30.76 -0.21 -4.28
C HIS A 508 -29.60 -0.99 -4.92
N LEU A 509 -28.39 -0.77 -4.43
CA LEU A 509 -27.19 -1.48 -4.87
C LEU A 509 -26.92 -2.71 -4.00
N GLU A 510 -27.21 -2.62 -2.69
CA GLU A 510 -26.92 -3.67 -1.73
C GLU A 510 -27.88 -3.68 -0.52
N PRO A 511 -28.04 -4.83 0.18
CA PRO A 511 -29.00 -4.98 1.26
C PRO A 511 -28.45 -4.39 2.56
N VAL A 512 -28.50 -3.06 2.71
CA VAL A 512 -27.96 -2.34 3.87
C VAL A 512 -28.99 -1.43 4.54
N LYS A 513 -28.91 -1.36 5.86
CA LYS A 513 -29.50 -0.26 6.65
C LYS A 513 -28.40 0.73 7.00
N LEU A 514 -28.76 2.01 6.95
CA LEU A 514 -27.85 3.13 7.14
C LEU A 514 -28.40 4.06 8.21
N HIS A 515 -27.51 4.55 9.05
CA HIS A 515 -27.70 5.68 9.92
C HIS A 515 -26.69 6.77 9.53
N HIS A 516 -27.16 8.00 9.45
CA HIS A 516 -26.39 9.16 8.99
C HIS A 516 -26.11 10.13 10.15
N GLY A 517 -25.06 10.94 10.06
CA GLY A 517 -24.71 11.99 11.03
C GLY A 517 -23.51 11.64 11.91
N GLU A 518 -23.38 12.27 13.08
CA GLU A 518 -22.19 12.16 13.96
C GLU A 518 -21.82 10.72 14.36
N ASN A 519 -22.80 9.81 14.37
CA ASN A 519 -22.61 8.38 14.59
C ASN A 519 -23.06 7.59 13.35
N ALA A 520 -22.55 7.95 12.17
CA ALA A 520 -22.88 7.27 10.94
C ALA A 520 -22.41 5.80 11.00
N TRP A 521 -23.31 4.88 10.64
CA TRP A 521 -23.00 3.44 10.63
C TRP A 521 -23.80 2.71 9.54
N ALA A 522 -23.28 1.56 9.12
CA ALA A 522 -23.91 0.67 8.16
C ALA A 522 -24.03 -0.75 8.73
N ALA A 523 -25.12 -1.46 8.42
CA ALA A 523 -25.27 -2.88 8.73
C ALA A 523 -26.04 -3.59 7.62
N TRP A 524 -25.77 -4.87 7.43
CA TRP A 524 -26.55 -5.70 6.51
C TRP A 524 -28.01 -5.78 6.94
N ASP A 525 -28.92 -5.71 5.98
CA ASP A 525 -30.37 -5.86 6.13
C ASP A 525 -30.90 -6.79 5.03
N ASP A 526 -30.67 -8.08 5.21
CA ASP A 526 -31.05 -9.11 4.24
C ASP A 526 -32.58 -9.23 4.08
N SER A 527 -33.36 -8.68 5.03
CA SER A 527 -34.82 -8.59 4.91
C SER A 527 -35.28 -7.58 3.83
N ALA A 528 -34.40 -6.63 3.47
CA ALA A 528 -34.63 -5.60 2.47
C ALA A 528 -34.12 -5.99 1.06
N ILE A 529 -33.81 -7.28 0.81
CA ILE A 529 -33.27 -7.72 -0.49
C ILE A 529 -34.15 -7.35 -1.69
N ASN A 530 -35.46 -7.23 -1.50
CA ASN A 530 -36.42 -6.83 -2.54
C ASN A 530 -36.27 -5.36 -2.99
N ASP A 531 -35.50 -4.55 -2.25
CA ASP A 531 -35.16 -3.16 -2.60
C ASP A 531 -33.86 -3.05 -3.39
N VAL A 532 -33.05 -4.13 -3.41
CA VAL A 532 -31.80 -4.26 -4.16
C VAL A 532 -32.13 -4.68 -5.59
N VAL A 533 -31.82 -3.80 -6.54
CA VAL A 533 -32.13 -4.01 -7.97
C VAL A 533 -30.90 -3.98 -8.86
N ALA A 534 -29.74 -3.58 -8.32
CA ALA A 534 -28.48 -3.75 -9.01
C ALA A 534 -28.14 -5.24 -9.18
N SER A 535 -27.65 -5.58 -10.36
CA SER A 535 -27.22 -6.94 -10.70
C SER A 535 -25.81 -6.89 -11.27
N VAL A 536 -25.07 -7.98 -11.11
CA VAL A 536 -23.71 -8.10 -11.62
C VAL A 536 -23.73 -8.18 -13.15
N ASN A 537 -22.80 -7.51 -13.82
CA ASN A 537 -22.65 -7.50 -15.29
C ASN A 537 -23.86 -6.96 -16.06
N VAL A 538 -24.61 -6.02 -15.47
CA VAL A 538 -25.72 -5.32 -16.13
C VAL A 538 -25.27 -3.89 -16.47
N PRO A 539 -25.51 -3.39 -17.70
CA PRO A 539 -25.19 -2.02 -18.08
C PRO A 539 -25.76 -1.00 -17.09
N ILE A 540 -25.01 0.08 -16.84
CA ILE A 540 -25.44 1.10 -15.87
C ILE A 540 -26.81 1.71 -16.24
N THR A 541 -27.10 1.86 -17.53
CA THR A 541 -28.39 2.35 -18.03
C THR A 541 -29.55 1.48 -17.54
N ASP A 542 -29.41 0.16 -17.57
CA ASP A 542 -30.45 -0.77 -17.14
C ASP A 542 -30.58 -0.79 -15.61
N THR A 543 -29.45 -0.70 -14.91
CA THR A 543 -29.41 -0.58 -13.44
C THR A 543 -30.13 0.68 -12.99
N LEU A 544 -29.84 1.83 -13.59
CA LEU A 544 -30.52 3.10 -13.31
C LEU A 544 -32.02 3.01 -13.62
N CYS A 545 -32.41 2.37 -14.74
CA CYS A 545 -33.82 2.15 -15.03
C CYS A 545 -34.49 1.28 -13.96
N ALA A 546 -33.84 0.20 -13.50
CA ALA A 546 -34.36 -0.66 -12.44
C ALA A 546 -34.51 0.08 -11.10
N ILE A 547 -33.53 0.91 -10.74
CA ILE A 547 -33.58 1.79 -9.56
C ILE A 547 -34.79 2.72 -9.65
N MET A 548 -34.98 3.40 -10.79
CA MET A 548 -36.11 4.30 -10.98
C MET A 548 -37.46 3.56 -10.89
N ARG A 549 -37.59 2.36 -11.46
CA ARG A 549 -38.79 1.53 -11.30
C ARG A 549 -39.09 1.21 -9.84
N ARG A 550 -38.07 0.83 -9.07
CA ARG A 550 -38.24 0.54 -7.64
C ARG A 550 -38.65 1.79 -6.87
N ARG A 551 -38.04 2.94 -7.16
CA ARG A 551 -38.39 4.23 -6.54
C ARG A 551 -39.81 4.67 -6.88
N LEU A 552 -40.28 4.46 -8.11
CA LEU A 552 -41.68 4.70 -8.50
C LEU A 552 -42.67 3.85 -7.70
N LEU A 553 -42.31 2.60 -7.38
CA LEU A 553 -43.13 1.73 -6.52
C LEU A 553 -43.15 2.22 -5.07
N LEU A 554 -42.01 2.66 -4.54
CA LEU A 554 -41.92 3.23 -3.19
C LEU A 554 -42.70 4.54 -3.07
N ALA A 555 -42.57 5.44 -4.06
CA ALA A 555 -43.26 6.73 -4.06
C ALA A 555 -44.79 6.58 -4.07
N LYS A 556 -45.35 5.55 -4.75
CA LYS A 556 -46.79 5.25 -4.71
C LYS A 556 -47.33 4.93 -3.32
N THR A 557 -46.48 4.47 -2.41
CA THR A 557 -46.89 4.13 -1.05
C THR A 557 -46.91 5.33 -0.11
N GLY A 558 -46.46 6.50 -0.55
CA GLY A 558 -46.52 7.76 0.19
C GLY A 558 -47.59 8.72 -0.34
N SER A 559 -48.01 9.66 0.50
CA SER A 559 -48.95 10.75 0.14
C SER A 559 -48.16 11.95 -0.40
N HIS A 560 -47.57 11.81 -1.59
CA HIS A 560 -46.82 12.89 -2.24
C HIS A 560 -47.47 13.28 -3.57
N ASP A 561 -47.78 14.58 -3.72
CA ASP A 561 -48.36 15.13 -4.95
C ASP A 561 -47.32 15.31 -6.07
N THR A 562 -46.02 15.43 -5.70
CA THR A 562 -44.87 15.54 -6.62
C THR A 562 -43.86 14.42 -6.38
N TRP A 563 -42.85 14.33 -7.25
CA TRP A 563 -41.75 13.37 -7.13
C TRP A 563 -40.85 13.69 -5.91
N PRO A 564 -40.76 12.81 -4.89
CA PRO A 564 -40.16 13.17 -3.60
C PRO A 564 -38.64 12.89 -3.54
N GLU A 565 -37.89 13.42 -4.52
CA GLU A 565 -36.42 13.30 -4.55
C GLU A 565 -35.71 14.51 -3.95
N PHE A 566 -34.58 14.26 -3.29
CA PHE A 566 -33.68 15.28 -2.76
C PHE A 566 -32.23 14.84 -2.96
N SER A 567 -31.33 15.78 -3.21
CA SER A 567 -29.91 15.50 -3.40
C SER A 567 -29.05 16.60 -2.78
N LYS A 568 -27.86 16.22 -2.33
CA LYS A 568 -26.86 17.16 -1.82
C LYS A 568 -25.93 17.68 -2.93
N LEU A 569 -25.85 16.98 -4.05
CA LEU A 569 -25.12 17.36 -5.26
C LEU A 569 -26.05 17.27 -6.47
N SER A 570 -25.96 18.23 -7.39
CA SER A 570 -26.64 18.17 -8.69
C SER A 570 -25.71 17.67 -9.79
N ALA A 571 -26.30 17.05 -10.81
CA ALA A 571 -25.65 16.76 -12.08
C ALA A 571 -25.61 18.02 -12.96
N TRP A 572 -24.63 18.09 -13.84
CA TRP A 572 -24.53 19.15 -14.84
C TRP A 572 -25.31 18.78 -16.10
N PRO A 573 -26.06 19.72 -16.71
CA PRO A 573 -26.79 19.46 -17.95
C PRO A 573 -25.90 18.87 -19.06
N ALA A 574 -24.67 19.36 -19.18
CA ALA A 574 -23.66 18.88 -20.13
C ALA A 574 -23.29 17.41 -19.92
N ASP A 575 -23.04 17.01 -18.66
CA ASP A 575 -22.70 15.63 -18.33
C ASP A 575 -23.89 14.69 -18.60
N ILE A 576 -25.12 15.16 -18.34
CA ILE A 576 -26.34 14.41 -18.66
C ILE A 576 -26.49 14.25 -20.18
N ALA A 577 -26.21 15.30 -20.96
CA ALA A 577 -26.22 15.22 -22.42
C ALA A 577 -25.19 14.19 -22.92
N ALA A 578 -23.95 14.25 -22.44
CA ALA A 578 -22.90 13.29 -22.75
C ALA A 578 -23.32 11.85 -22.39
N PHE A 579 -23.95 11.66 -21.22
CA PHE A 579 -24.50 10.36 -20.86
C PHE A 579 -25.58 9.92 -21.85
N ILE A 580 -26.57 10.76 -22.19
CA ILE A 580 -27.66 10.37 -23.10
C ILE A 580 -27.13 10.01 -24.50
N GLU A 581 -26.11 10.73 -24.97
CA GLU A 581 -25.48 10.54 -26.28
C GLU A 581 -24.50 9.36 -26.32
N GLY A 582 -24.19 8.74 -25.17
CA GLY A 582 -23.26 7.61 -25.09
C GLY A 582 -21.78 8.01 -25.19
N LEU A 583 -21.47 9.25 -24.80
CA LEU A 583 -20.10 9.79 -24.77
C LEU A 583 -19.38 9.56 -23.43
N THR A 584 -20.05 8.95 -22.46
CA THR A 584 -19.49 8.55 -21.16
C THR A 584 -19.03 7.10 -21.16
N ASP A 585 -18.00 6.79 -20.38
CA ASP A 585 -17.65 5.42 -20.02
C ASP A 585 -18.63 4.88 -18.96
N ASP A 586 -19.61 4.10 -19.41
CA ASP A 586 -20.68 3.53 -18.58
C ASP A 586 -20.16 2.55 -17.52
N ASP A 587 -19.09 1.79 -17.82
CA ASP A 587 -18.50 0.84 -16.88
C ASP A 587 -17.76 1.61 -15.78
N ARG A 588 -17.02 2.65 -16.17
CA ARG A 588 -16.35 3.55 -15.22
C ARG A 588 -17.34 4.27 -14.32
N LEU A 589 -18.45 4.78 -14.88
CA LEU A 589 -19.54 5.39 -14.11
C LEU A 589 -20.11 4.41 -13.07
N ALA A 590 -20.28 3.13 -13.43
CA ALA A 590 -20.77 2.11 -12.52
C ALA A 590 -19.77 1.80 -11.38
N GLU A 591 -18.48 1.67 -11.70
CA GLU A 591 -17.42 1.49 -10.70
C GLU A 591 -17.38 2.65 -9.69
N LEU A 592 -17.44 3.87 -10.21
CA LEU A 592 -17.44 5.09 -9.39
C LEU A 592 -18.68 5.19 -8.50
N LEU A 593 -19.86 4.81 -8.99
CA LEU A 593 -21.08 4.82 -8.21
C LEU A 593 -20.97 3.92 -6.97
N TRP A 594 -20.40 2.71 -7.12
CA TRP A 594 -20.18 1.80 -6.00
C TRP A 594 -19.25 2.39 -4.93
N GLY A 595 -18.17 3.06 -5.33
CA GLY A 595 -17.27 3.73 -4.38
C GLY A 595 -17.91 4.95 -3.71
N LEU A 596 -18.55 5.83 -4.49
CA LEU A 596 -19.12 7.08 -4.00
C LEU A 596 -20.37 6.87 -3.14
N CYS A 597 -21.13 5.78 -3.34
CA CYS A 597 -22.25 5.43 -2.47
C CYS A 597 -21.83 5.10 -1.04
N LEU A 598 -20.55 4.78 -0.80
CA LEU A 598 -20.01 4.57 0.54
C LEU A 598 -19.86 5.87 1.32
N VAL A 599 -19.81 7.03 0.65
CA VAL A 599 -19.60 8.33 1.28
C VAL A 599 -20.87 8.81 1.99
N ASP A 600 -20.71 9.35 3.20
CA ASP A 600 -21.79 10.04 3.90
C ASP A 600 -21.95 11.48 3.38
N PHE A 601 -23.12 11.78 2.83
CA PHE A 601 -23.51 13.11 2.35
C PHE A 601 -24.32 13.90 3.38
N SER A 602 -24.49 13.38 4.60
CA SER A 602 -25.33 13.98 5.64
C SER A 602 -24.72 15.22 6.30
N GLU A 603 -23.40 15.32 6.37
CA GLU A 603 -22.71 16.48 6.94
C GLU A 603 -22.98 17.75 6.13
N ASP A 604 -23.58 18.75 6.78
CA ASP A 604 -23.66 20.13 6.29
C ASP A 604 -22.36 20.86 6.64
N SER A 605 -21.26 20.55 5.94
CA SER A 605 -20.00 21.25 6.14
C SER A 605 -19.39 21.70 4.81
N ASN A 606 -19.49 23.03 4.58
CA ASN A 606 -18.82 23.85 3.56
C ASN A 606 -19.00 23.48 2.07
N ARG A 607 -19.22 24.51 1.25
CA ARG A 607 -19.15 24.46 -0.23
C ARG A 607 -17.80 23.96 -0.79
N THR A 608 -16.83 23.65 0.07
CA THR A 608 -15.46 23.25 -0.25
C THR A 608 -15.32 21.79 -0.68
N ASN A 609 -16.32 20.93 -0.43
CA ASN A 609 -16.29 19.50 -0.75
C ASN A 609 -17.33 19.15 -1.84
N MET A 610 -17.35 19.91 -2.92
CA MET A 610 -18.13 19.61 -4.12
C MET A 610 -17.22 19.21 -5.27
N PRO A 611 -17.69 18.35 -6.18
CA PRO A 611 -17.00 18.11 -7.43
C PRO A 611 -16.77 19.41 -8.22
N ALA A 612 -15.71 19.44 -9.00
CA ALA A 612 -15.39 20.49 -9.95
C ALA A 612 -16.55 20.71 -10.91
N LYS A 613 -16.67 21.94 -11.40
CA LYS A 613 -17.66 22.29 -12.43
C LYS A 613 -17.04 22.02 -13.81
N PRO A 614 -17.85 21.68 -14.83
CA PRO A 614 -17.40 21.73 -16.24
C PRO A 614 -16.77 23.09 -16.56
N ILE A 615 -15.84 23.14 -17.53
CA ILE A 615 -15.09 24.35 -17.89
C ILE A 615 -15.35 24.67 -19.38
N GLY A 616 -15.41 25.96 -19.73
CA GLY A 616 -15.55 26.38 -21.13
C GLY A 616 -16.92 26.07 -21.74
N MET A 617 -16.94 25.76 -23.04
CA MET A 617 -18.15 25.55 -23.84
C MET A 617 -19.01 24.38 -23.36
N GLU A 618 -18.44 23.43 -22.62
CA GLU A 618 -19.18 22.33 -22.02
C GLU A 618 -20.34 22.83 -21.16
N ARG A 619 -20.21 23.98 -20.49
CA ARG A 619 -21.27 24.52 -19.61
C ARG A 619 -22.58 24.85 -20.32
N ASP A 620 -22.51 25.17 -21.61
CA ASP A 620 -23.66 25.63 -22.39
C ASP A 620 -24.38 24.47 -23.11
N ILE A 621 -23.82 23.24 -23.02
CA ILE A 621 -24.44 22.04 -23.57
C ILE A 621 -25.63 21.65 -22.69
N THR A 622 -26.80 21.49 -23.34
CA THR A 622 -28.04 21.06 -22.68
C THR A 622 -28.49 19.69 -23.19
N PRO A 623 -29.14 18.88 -22.34
CA PRO A 623 -29.70 17.60 -22.75
C PRO A 623 -30.73 17.74 -23.88
N PRO A 624 -30.99 16.67 -24.65
CA PRO A 624 -32.00 16.67 -25.70
C PRO A 624 -33.39 17.08 -25.18
N ALA A 625 -34.17 17.78 -26.01
CA ALA A 625 -35.53 18.23 -25.66
C ALA A 625 -36.45 17.09 -25.16
N PHE A 626 -36.22 15.85 -25.62
CA PHE A 626 -36.92 14.66 -25.12
C PHE A 626 -36.70 14.47 -23.62
N TYR A 627 -35.45 14.54 -23.15
CA TYR A 627 -35.13 14.46 -21.72
C TYR A 627 -35.78 15.60 -20.95
N ALA A 628 -35.68 16.83 -21.45
CA ALA A 628 -36.26 18.01 -20.79
C ALA A 628 -37.79 17.88 -20.61
N GLN A 629 -38.50 17.38 -21.63
CA GLN A 629 -39.93 17.09 -21.56
C GLN A 629 -40.26 16.02 -20.50
N LEU A 630 -39.47 14.93 -20.46
CA LEU A 630 -39.65 13.90 -19.44
C LEU A 630 -39.34 14.43 -18.04
N LYS A 631 -38.26 15.18 -17.85
CA LYS A 631 -37.82 15.68 -16.54
C LYS A 631 -38.85 16.61 -15.91
N LEU A 632 -39.58 17.41 -16.67
CA LEU A 632 -40.71 18.21 -16.17
C LEU A 632 -41.81 17.34 -15.51
N CYS A 633 -42.00 16.10 -15.98
CA CYS A 633 -42.98 15.17 -15.39
C CYS A 633 -42.48 14.48 -14.10
N PHE A 634 -41.19 14.55 -13.81
CA PHE A 634 -40.53 13.93 -12.66
C PHE A 634 -39.72 14.96 -11.85
N ALA A 635 -40.02 16.24 -11.98
CA ALA A 635 -39.37 17.30 -11.20
C ALA A 635 -39.96 17.31 -9.79
N ALA A 636 -39.09 17.34 -8.78
CA ALA A 636 -39.54 17.48 -7.39
C ALA A 636 -40.22 18.83 -7.13
N ARG A 637 -39.75 19.87 -7.80
CA ARG A 637 -40.21 21.25 -7.71
C ARG A 637 -40.25 21.88 -9.09
N LEU A 638 -41.27 22.69 -9.32
CA LEU A 638 -41.39 23.58 -10.48
C LEU A 638 -41.66 25.02 -9.99
N PRO A 639 -41.39 26.04 -10.83
CA PRO A 639 -41.77 27.42 -10.55
C PRO A 639 -43.24 27.58 -10.16
N ASP A 640 -43.56 28.65 -9.44
CA ASP A 640 -44.91 28.99 -8.95
C ASP A 640 -45.60 27.89 -8.12
N SER A 641 -44.82 26.97 -7.53
CA SER A 641 -45.35 25.79 -6.81
C SER A 641 -46.25 24.91 -7.68
N ARG A 642 -46.05 24.88 -9.00
CA ARG A 642 -46.80 23.99 -9.89
C ARG A 642 -46.49 22.54 -9.60
N VAL A 643 -47.52 21.70 -9.72
CA VAL A 643 -47.47 20.27 -9.40
C VAL A 643 -47.80 19.46 -10.64
N VAL A 644 -46.94 18.50 -10.97
CA VAL A 644 -47.20 17.50 -12.02
C VAL A 644 -47.32 16.13 -11.37
N PRO A 645 -48.53 15.53 -11.29
CA PRO A 645 -48.68 14.24 -10.63
C PRO A 645 -47.92 13.15 -11.38
N VAL A 646 -47.12 12.38 -10.66
CA VAL A 646 -46.22 11.36 -11.21
C VAL A 646 -47.00 10.27 -11.96
N ALA A 647 -46.64 10.03 -13.22
CA ALA A 647 -47.24 8.99 -14.06
C ALA A 647 -46.18 7.95 -14.48
N PRO A 648 -46.08 6.80 -13.79
CA PRO A 648 -45.03 5.79 -14.05
C PRO A 648 -45.01 5.26 -15.49
N ALA A 649 -46.14 5.28 -16.19
CA ALA A 649 -46.23 4.85 -17.58
C ALA A 649 -45.33 5.67 -18.53
N ILE A 650 -45.14 6.97 -18.27
CA ILE A 650 -44.24 7.83 -19.05
C ILE A 650 -42.81 7.27 -18.99
N PHE A 651 -42.30 7.03 -17.77
CA PHE A 651 -40.98 6.47 -17.56
C PHE A 651 -40.88 5.06 -18.16
N ASN A 652 -41.88 4.19 -17.93
CA ASN A 652 -41.83 2.81 -18.38
C ASN A 652 -41.79 2.68 -19.91
N LEU A 653 -42.51 3.54 -20.64
CA LEU A 653 -42.44 3.60 -22.11
C LEU A 653 -41.06 4.11 -22.57
N ALA A 654 -40.52 5.15 -21.95
CA ALA A 654 -39.20 5.64 -22.31
C ALA A 654 -38.11 4.58 -22.05
N ALA A 655 -38.19 3.89 -20.92
CA ALA A 655 -37.28 2.82 -20.51
C ALA A 655 -37.45 1.51 -21.30
N SER A 656 -38.59 1.29 -21.99
CA SER A 656 -38.75 0.19 -22.97
C SER A 656 -38.23 0.56 -24.36
N GLY A 657 -37.82 1.82 -24.58
CA GLY A 657 -37.38 2.33 -25.87
C GLY A 657 -38.52 2.88 -26.75
N GLU A 658 -39.72 3.02 -26.21
CA GLU A 658 -40.90 3.55 -26.90
C GLU A 658 -41.07 5.06 -26.64
N GLY A 659 -40.04 5.84 -26.95
CA GLY A 659 -39.99 7.24 -26.56
C GLY A 659 -41.00 8.13 -27.29
N ALA A 660 -41.41 7.82 -28.52
CA ALA A 660 -42.51 8.55 -29.17
C ALA A 660 -43.83 8.46 -28.37
N ARG A 661 -44.14 7.28 -27.82
CA ARG A 661 -45.30 7.06 -26.94
C ARG A 661 -45.12 7.74 -25.60
N ALA A 662 -43.91 7.69 -25.04
CA ALA A 662 -43.56 8.38 -23.80
C ALA A 662 -43.74 9.91 -23.93
N SER A 663 -43.25 10.51 -25.03
CA SER A 663 -43.38 11.94 -25.35
C SER A 663 -44.84 12.35 -25.44
N THR A 664 -45.66 11.57 -26.16
CA THR A 664 -47.10 11.80 -26.27
C THR A 664 -47.79 11.79 -24.89
N GLN A 665 -47.42 10.84 -24.03
CA GLN A 665 -48.00 10.74 -22.69
C GLN A 665 -47.51 11.85 -21.74
N ALA A 666 -46.24 12.24 -21.84
CA ALA A 666 -45.66 13.36 -21.11
C ALA A 666 -46.36 14.67 -21.47
N LEU A 667 -46.54 14.95 -22.76
CA LEU A 667 -47.23 16.15 -23.24
C LEU A 667 -48.66 16.23 -22.69
N ARG A 668 -49.42 15.13 -22.76
CA ARG A 668 -50.77 15.06 -22.17
C ARG A 668 -50.77 15.34 -20.66
N ARG A 669 -49.78 14.81 -19.93
CA ARG A 669 -49.66 15.02 -18.48
C ARG A 669 -49.32 16.48 -18.14
N LEU A 670 -48.42 17.09 -18.89
CA LEU A 670 -48.02 18.49 -18.72
C LEU A 670 -49.18 19.44 -19.02
N HIS A 671 -49.93 19.21 -20.12
CA HIS A 671 -51.15 19.99 -20.39
C HIS A 671 -52.23 19.80 -19.33
N GLY A 672 -52.47 18.57 -18.88
CA GLY A 672 -53.42 18.29 -17.80
C GLY A 672 -53.04 18.94 -16.47
N SER A 673 -51.75 19.29 -16.30
CA SER A 673 -51.23 19.99 -15.11
C SER A 673 -51.01 21.49 -15.37
N SER A 674 -51.55 22.03 -16.47
CA SER A 674 -51.42 23.44 -16.88
C SER A 674 -49.96 23.93 -16.97
N ILE A 675 -49.03 23.07 -17.37
CA ILE A 675 -47.64 23.46 -17.64
C ILE A 675 -47.52 23.98 -19.07
N PRO A 676 -47.06 25.23 -19.29
CA PRO A 676 -46.96 25.84 -20.62
C PRO A 676 -45.72 25.29 -21.34
N VAL A 677 -45.93 24.21 -22.10
CA VAL A 677 -44.89 23.59 -22.92
C VAL A 677 -45.15 23.80 -24.41
N LEU A 678 -44.08 23.91 -25.18
CA LEU A 678 -44.15 23.89 -26.64
C LEU A 678 -44.70 22.51 -27.07
N HIS A 679 -45.71 22.51 -27.96
CA HIS A 679 -46.33 21.29 -28.49
C HIS A 679 -45.39 20.57 -29.47
N ILE A 680 -44.35 19.92 -28.94
CA ILE A 680 -43.34 19.20 -29.71
C ILE A 680 -43.46 17.72 -29.34
N ASN A 681 -43.95 16.91 -30.29
CA ASN A 681 -43.80 15.46 -30.21
C ASN A 681 -42.39 15.10 -30.66
N ILE A 682 -41.64 14.39 -29.83
CA ILE A 682 -40.23 14.09 -30.09
C ILE A 682 -40.12 12.58 -30.35
N PRO A 683 -40.02 12.14 -31.62
CA PRO A 683 -40.01 10.73 -32.00
C PRO A 683 -38.59 10.15 -31.81
N LEU A 684 -38.16 10.04 -30.56
CA LEU A 684 -36.87 9.47 -30.18
C LEU A 684 -37.10 8.10 -29.56
N ASP A 685 -36.71 7.03 -30.24
CA ASP A 685 -36.95 5.64 -29.82
C ASP A 685 -35.64 4.87 -29.58
N GLY A 686 -35.75 3.63 -29.09
CA GLY A 686 -34.63 2.71 -28.93
C GLY A 686 -33.67 3.10 -27.81
N ALA A 687 -32.37 2.97 -28.05
CA ALA A 687 -31.33 3.13 -27.03
C ALA A 687 -31.28 4.55 -26.44
N ALA A 688 -31.42 5.58 -27.27
CA ALA A 688 -31.44 6.97 -26.82
C ALA A 688 -32.61 7.25 -25.87
N SER A 689 -33.78 6.65 -26.12
CA SER A 689 -34.96 6.79 -25.25
C SER A 689 -34.69 6.15 -23.88
N ARG A 690 -34.06 4.97 -23.87
CA ARG A 690 -33.71 4.27 -22.63
C ARG A 690 -32.67 5.04 -21.81
N ARG A 691 -31.64 5.61 -22.45
CA ARG A 691 -30.64 6.45 -21.78
C ARG A 691 -31.26 7.74 -21.23
N ALA A 692 -32.17 8.38 -21.98
CA ALA A 692 -32.93 9.52 -21.47
C ALA A 692 -33.81 9.16 -20.26
N ALA A 693 -34.41 7.97 -20.25
CA ALA A 693 -35.17 7.47 -19.11
C ALA A 693 -34.26 7.21 -17.88
N ALA A 694 -33.12 6.56 -18.07
CA ALA A 694 -32.12 6.35 -17.01
C ALA A 694 -31.61 7.67 -16.43
N ALA A 695 -31.38 8.66 -17.30
CA ALA A 695 -30.89 9.98 -16.91
C ALA A 695 -31.86 10.77 -16.01
N LEU A 696 -33.13 10.37 -15.90
CA LEU A 696 -34.09 11.05 -15.03
C LEU A 696 -33.70 10.97 -13.55
N LEU A 697 -32.91 9.96 -13.16
CA LEU A 697 -32.35 9.83 -11.82
C LEU A 697 -31.28 10.88 -11.50
N PHE A 698 -30.64 11.49 -12.51
CA PHE A 698 -29.67 12.54 -12.23
C PHE A 698 -30.39 13.76 -11.62
N PRO A 699 -30.00 14.18 -10.41
CA PRO A 699 -30.65 15.31 -9.76
C PRO A 699 -30.25 16.63 -10.42
N LEU A 700 -31.21 17.54 -10.60
CA LEU A 700 -30.96 18.91 -11.03
C LEU A 700 -31.38 19.85 -9.90
N TRP A 701 -30.59 20.90 -9.62
CA TRP A 701 -31.11 22.02 -8.83
C TRP A 701 -31.91 22.96 -9.71
N ASP A 702 -32.62 23.90 -9.08
CA ASP A 702 -33.57 24.79 -9.76
C ASP A 702 -32.95 25.51 -10.96
N SER A 703 -31.70 25.97 -10.86
CA SER A 703 -31.02 26.64 -11.98
C SER A 703 -30.66 25.69 -13.14
N GLN A 704 -30.19 24.47 -12.86
CA GLN A 704 -29.93 23.49 -13.92
C GLN A 704 -31.23 22.96 -14.55
N LEU A 705 -32.29 22.79 -13.75
CA LEU A 705 -33.61 22.42 -14.23
C LEU A 705 -34.16 23.49 -15.18
N ALA A 706 -34.09 24.76 -14.78
CA ALA A 706 -34.49 25.89 -15.63
C ALA A 706 -33.68 25.91 -16.93
N ALA A 707 -32.35 25.84 -16.87
CA ALA A 707 -31.50 25.81 -18.06
C ALA A 707 -31.81 24.64 -19.00
N THR A 708 -32.06 23.45 -18.45
CA THR A 708 -32.37 22.24 -19.23
C THR A 708 -33.77 22.30 -19.86
N CYS A 709 -34.75 22.83 -19.14
CA CYS A 709 -36.15 22.80 -19.56
C CYS A 709 -36.62 24.07 -20.29
N PHE A 710 -35.85 25.16 -20.24
CA PHE A 710 -36.15 26.42 -20.92
C PHE A 710 -36.47 26.25 -22.43
N PRO A 711 -35.73 25.43 -23.20
CA PRO A 711 -36.05 25.22 -24.63
C PRO A 711 -37.41 24.57 -24.88
N VAL A 712 -37.98 23.86 -23.90
CA VAL A 712 -39.27 23.15 -24.02
C VAL A 712 -40.42 23.92 -23.36
N ALA A 713 -40.14 24.70 -22.32
CA ALA A 713 -41.13 25.42 -21.52
C ALA A 713 -40.65 26.84 -21.15
N PRO A 714 -40.37 27.72 -22.12
CA PRO A 714 -39.77 29.03 -21.85
C PRO A 714 -40.64 29.88 -20.92
N ALA A 715 -41.95 29.93 -21.16
CA ALA A 715 -42.92 30.66 -20.34
C ALA A 715 -43.01 30.17 -18.88
N LEU A 716 -42.55 28.96 -18.57
CA LEU A 716 -42.49 28.47 -17.19
C LEU A 716 -41.32 29.08 -16.42
N PHE A 717 -40.24 29.50 -17.09
CA PHE A 717 -38.99 29.93 -16.46
C PHE A 717 -38.63 31.41 -16.70
N GLU A 718 -39.42 32.16 -17.49
CA GLU A 718 -39.22 33.57 -17.86
C GLU A 718 -39.06 34.55 -16.68
N GLN A 719 -39.45 34.19 -15.44
CA GLN A 719 -39.35 35.04 -14.23
C GLN A 719 -38.31 34.58 -13.20
N THR A 720 -37.49 33.58 -13.51
CA THR A 720 -36.57 32.98 -12.53
C THR A 720 -35.20 33.64 -12.67
N ASP A 721 -34.84 34.54 -11.75
CA ASP A 721 -33.50 35.11 -11.70
C ASP A 721 -32.45 33.99 -11.60
N ALA A 722 -31.56 33.91 -12.58
CA ALA A 722 -30.55 32.84 -12.76
C ALA A 722 -29.49 32.75 -11.62
N ASN A 723 -29.60 33.56 -10.57
CA ASN A 723 -28.61 33.69 -9.50
C ASN A 723 -28.90 32.84 -8.24
N HIS A 724 -29.98 32.06 -8.20
CA HIS A 724 -30.26 31.16 -7.06
C HIS A 724 -29.97 29.70 -7.39
N SER A 725 -28.75 29.26 -7.06
CA SER A 725 -28.35 27.84 -7.03
C SER A 725 -28.61 27.26 -5.65
N SER A 726 -29.86 26.88 -5.37
CA SER A 726 -30.26 26.26 -4.10
C SER A 726 -30.76 24.83 -4.34
N PRO A 727 -30.36 23.85 -3.51
CA PRO A 727 -30.97 22.53 -3.55
C PRO A 727 -32.45 22.63 -3.13
N PRO A 728 -33.35 21.73 -3.59
CA PRO A 728 -34.69 21.63 -3.02
C PRO A 728 -34.56 21.37 -1.50
N PRO A 729 -35.36 21.98 -0.61
CA PRO A 729 -35.28 21.73 0.82
C PRO A 729 -35.68 20.28 1.13
N PRO A 730 -35.08 19.63 2.14
CA PRO A 730 -35.53 18.32 2.58
C PRO A 730 -36.99 18.40 3.06
N PRO A 731 -37.78 17.32 2.94
CA PRO A 731 -39.08 17.25 3.59
C PRO A 731 -38.91 17.45 5.10
N PRO A 732 -39.88 18.09 5.79
CA PRO A 732 -39.78 18.34 7.21
C PRO A 732 -39.56 17.03 7.98
N PRO A 733 -38.71 17.02 9.03
CA PRO A 733 -38.47 15.83 9.83
C PRO A 733 -39.78 15.34 10.47
N PRO A 734 -39.89 14.04 10.81
CA PRO A 734 -41.08 13.44 11.40
C PRO A 734 -41.56 14.10 12.70
N ASP A 735 -40.73 14.94 13.35
CA ASP A 735 -41.06 15.62 14.61
C ASP A 735 -41.71 17.01 14.44
N ALA A 736 -42.00 17.49 13.22
CA ALA A 736 -42.67 18.77 13.01
C ALA A 736 -44.21 18.69 12.93
N LEU A 737 -44.81 17.52 13.23
CA LEU A 737 -46.26 17.30 13.32
C LEU A 737 -46.68 16.68 14.68
N ARG A 738 -46.01 17.07 15.76
CA ARG A 738 -46.52 16.99 17.14
C ARG A 738 -46.30 18.28 17.89
#